data_AF-A0ABD6W797-F1
#
_entry.id   AF-A0ABD6W797-F1
#
_cell.length_a   1.000
_cell.length_b   1.000
_cell.length_c   1.000
_cell.angle_alpha   90.00
_cell.angle_beta   90.00
_cell.angle_gamma   90.00
#
_symmetry.space_group_name_H-M   'P 1'
#
loop_
_entity.id
_entity.type
_entity.pdbx_description
1 polymer ?
#
loop_
_entity_poly.entity_id
_entity_poly.type
_entity_poly.pdbx_seq_one_letter_code
_entity_poly.pdbx_strand_id
1 'polypeptide(L)'
;MARRHGGGARDGKQGPVRAVQRVVLIGAGPRGLAVLERICANARGKGRAYEVFLVDPAEPGAGAVWRRDQSGVLLMNTVASQVSVFPDDSVSMEGPVEPGPSLYEWVSTAALHELGRREEAAQIGPDDYPSRRLYGDYLEFAFRSVRDRAPSNVRIETVTDVVDRLQPVDALGLRHHVILSSGGTIRAADYIVMSLGHSEVEPSASDRRNAACARTGGGVFLHPMNPADADLDGIPAGEDVIVRGLGLNFFDHMALLTLGRGGRFVRDGDDGPLRYRASGAEPVLHVGSRRGIPHHSRGRNEKGATGRAPARLLNAARIEALRRKHLHSPLRFRSDVWPLIARDVECTYYEMFLTEEPARKDFTRRYLHGEESALAGIRHAFALDGVPTWDWELLAKPWRGIVFRSAADYRSWAREYLAADVEQARLGNVSGPLKSALDLLRDLRNEIRAVIDHGGIEGRSYREEVDQWYTPLNAFLSIGPPERRIEELVALMDADVVSLLGPGMTVDPRGDRFEASSAAFPEDSVSARHLIEARLPAVNAHASRNPLITSMLSDGLVSLHFHRAEDGMMESGAVAVAPRPYNVLNQRHPSGHPRLFLYGVPTEAVHWVTAAGARPGVDSITFRDADAIARAVLAEAQTGESDEDDQEARMMSIPPSSHSDSGLLSPVRAGTVVEGLLSDEAWISAMVRAEAALARAQGKLGLIPAGAAEAITRASEHHAIEARTIALASRKTANPVVAVIGELRDAVQAVDPSAAVYVHRGSTSQDIFDTALMMVAQAALREIDASLRLVSCRLGAMASAHGRTLQAARTLGGHAVPTTFGLKAATWKRYVDDAQERVTSLLSGGGLPVSVGGAGGTAAGYIEAARLVGGGEELDARQVLARIATAFAAETGLAAPPMPWHAAPTPMADVASACAIVTAAVGKIAVDVLTLSRTEIGELAESADGDTGVSSAMPQKRNPVLATMIRSASLQVPALTSGIYACLMPMDERDGGAWHAQWMLLRECLRLTGGAAATAEELVATLRINVQAMLHNVKATGPLLVSERIVIVLSARLGSERSRSVVADAISTAARSNEDILTVLSRDAHVRAAFSRDELMAMADPCDYLGIAGTDWPADDRSASVPVGSE
;
A
#
# COMPACT_ATOMS: atom_id res chain seq x y z
N MET A 1 -42.47 53.31 -56.01
CA MET A 1 -41.31 54.10 -55.51
C MET A 1 -40.38 53.15 -54.76
N ALA A 2 -39.08 53.14 -55.15
CA ALA A 2 -37.86 52.61 -54.52
C ALA A 2 -37.90 51.22 -53.81
N ARG A 3 -37.28 50.14 -54.32
CA ARG A 3 -35.83 49.76 -54.47
C ARG A 3 -35.09 49.30 -53.19
N ARG A 4 -34.63 48.04 -53.26
CA ARG A 4 -33.35 47.38 -52.82
C ARG A 4 -33.14 47.08 -51.33
N HIS A 5 -33.07 45.78 -50.98
CA HIS A 5 -31.86 44.94 -50.66
C HIS A 5 -31.25 45.29 -49.29
N GLY A 6 -30.96 44.38 -48.36
CA GLY A 6 -30.96 42.92 -48.25
C GLY A 6 -30.24 42.58 -46.94
N GLY A 7 -30.61 41.50 -46.26
CA GLY A 7 -29.96 41.04 -45.02
C GLY A 7 -30.61 39.76 -44.53
N GLY A 8 -29.88 38.65 -44.69
CA GLY A 8 -30.40 37.29 -44.62
C GLY A 8 -30.88 36.82 -43.26
N ALA A 9 -31.88 35.94 -43.32
CA ALA A 9 -32.28 35.07 -42.22
C ALA A 9 -31.13 34.11 -41.87
N ARG A 10 -30.76 34.06 -40.58
CA ARG A 10 -30.10 32.91 -39.99
C ARG A 10 -31.15 32.14 -39.22
N ASP A 11 -31.55 31.00 -39.79
CA ASP A 11 -32.23 29.93 -39.07
C ASP A 11 -31.41 29.54 -37.84
N GLY A 12 -32.10 29.47 -36.69
CA GLY A 12 -31.55 28.99 -35.44
C GLY A 12 -31.21 27.51 -35.55
N LYS A 13 -29.92 27.21 -35.76
CA LYS A 13 -29.35 25.90 -35.47
C LYS A 13 -29.38 25.71 -33.95
N GLN A 14 -30.21 24.79 -33.46
CA GLN A 14 -30.02 24.16 -32.16
C GLN A 14 -28.60 23.59 -32.12
N GLY A 15 -27.79 24.04 -31.16
CA GLY A 15 -26.44 23.50 -30.93
C GLY A 15 -26.49 22.03 -30.55
N PRO A 16 -25.38 21.28 -30.71
CA PRO A 16 -25.32 19.88 -30.32
C PRO A 16 -25.64 19.75 -28.83
N VAL A 17 -26.59 18.88 -28.49
CA VAL A 17 -26.93 18.53 -27.11
C VAL A 17 -25.68 17.96 -26.46
N ARG A 18 -25.05 18.69 -25.52
CA ARG A 18 -23.94 18.14 -24.72
C ARG A 18 -24.43 16.87 -24.02
N ALA A 19 -23.74 15.75 -24.23
CA ALA A 19 -24.10 14.47 -23.65
C ALA A 19 -24.17 14.56 -22.11
N VAL A 20 -25.35 14.30 -21.55
CA VAL A 20 -25.60 14.26 -20.11
C VAL A 20 -24.77 13.13 -19.51
N GLN A 21 -24.01 13.42 -18.45
CA GLN A 21 -23.21 12.43 -17.73
C GLN A 21 -24.03 11.83 -16.59
N ARG A 22 -24.17 10.50 -16.57
CA ARG A 22 -24.93 9.79 -15.54
C ARG A 22 -24.02 9.30 -14.43
N VAL A 23 -24.29 9.75 -13.21
CA VAL A 23 -23.58 9.33 -12.00
C VAL A 23 -24.56 8.60 -11.10
N VAL A 24 -24.20 7.41 -10.62
CA VAL A 24 -24.99 6.67 -9.64
C VAL A 24 -24.26 6.65 -8.32
N LEU A 25 -24.85 7.23 -7.29
CA LEU A 25 -24.41 7.18 -5.90
C LEU A 25 -25.21 6.09 -5.18
N ILE A 26 -24.54 5.03 -4.74
CA ILE A 26 -25.16 3.92 -4.01
C ILE A 26 -24.86 4.11 -2.52
N GLY A 27 -25.91 4.23 -1.72
CA GLY A 27 -25.86 4.67 -0.33
C GLY A 27 -26.12 6.16 -0.22
N ALA A 28 -27.13 6.53 0.57
CA ALA A 28 -27.59 7.90 0.76
C ALA A 28 -27.46 8.39 2.21
N GLY A 29 -26.72 7.66 3.05
CA GLY A 29 -26.35 8.11 4.40
C GLY A 29 -25.33 9.27 4.39
N PRO A 30 -24.74 9.61 5.55
CA PRO A 30 -23.86 10.77 5.70
C PRO A 30 -22.68 10.83 4.71
N ARG A 31 -22.09 9.68 4.38
CA ARG A 31 -21.00 9.61 3.38
C ARG A 31 -21.50 9.88 1.96
N GLY A 32 -22.57 9.22 1.54
CA GLY A 32 -23.19 9.47 0.23
C GLY A 32 -23.65 10.91 0.07
N LEU A 33 -24.21 11.50 1.14
CA LEU A 33 -24.57 12.92 1.18
C LEU A 33 -23.35 13.82 1.01
N ALA A 34 -22.21 13.51 1.65
CA ALA A 34 -20.98 14.25 1.44
C ALA A 34 -20.49 14.18 -0.02
N VAL A 35 -20.57 13.04 -0.70
CA VAL A 35 -20.23 12.96 -2.14
C VAL A 35 -21.18 13.80 -2.98
N LEU A 36 -22.50 13.70 -2.73
CA LEU A 36 -23.49 14.46 -3.47
C LEU A 36 -23.26 15.97 -3.32
N GLU A 37 -23.01 16.41 -2.10
CA GLU A 37 -22.71 17.81 -1.78
C GLU A 37 -21.44 18.27 -2.51
N ARG A 38 -20.37 17.47 -2.49
CA ARG A 38 -19.13 17.75 -3.23
C ARG A 38 -19.28 17.72 -4.73
N ILE A 39 -20.15 16.87 -5.29
CA ILE A 39 -20.51 16.88 -6.71
C ILE A 39 -21.19 18.20 -7.06
N CYS A 40 -22.17 18.64 -6.28
CA CYS A 40 -22.88 19.90 -6.53
C CYS A 40 -21.92 21.10 -6.51
N ALA A 41 -21.05 21.17 -5.51
CA ALA A 41 -20.09 22.26 -5.37
C ALA A 41 -19.05 22.30 -6.50
N ASN A 42 -18.47 21.15 -6.84
CA ASN A 42 -17.47 21.06 -7.92
C ASN A 42 -18.06 21.16 -9.34
N ALA A 43 -19.38 20.96 -9.50
CA ALA A 43 -20.06 21.10 -10.79
C ALA A 43 -20.47 22.54 -11.11
N ARG A 44 -20.47 23.45 -10.12
CA ARG A 44 -20.79 24.86 -10.35
C ARG A 44 -19.82 25.47 -11.35
N GLY A 45 -20.35 26.20 -12.33
CA GLY A 45 -19.55 26.82 -13.38
C GLY A 45 -19.03 25.86 -14.46
N LYS A 46 -19.30 24.54 -14.35
CA LYS A 46 -18.99 23.59 -15.42
C LYS A 46 -20.07 23.63 -16.51
N GLY A 47 -19.66 23.48 -17.76
CA GLY A 47 -20.55 23.56 -18.92
C GLY A 47 -21.29 22.26 -19.27
N ARG A 48 -20.98 21.15 -18.60
CA ARG A 48 -21.58 19.83 -18.83
C ARG A 48 -22.81 19.63 -17.92
N ALA A 49 -23.81 18.93 -18.42
CA ALA A 49 -24.99 18.52 -17.66
C ALA A 49 -24.74 17.15 -16.99
N TYR A 50 -25.16 17.02 -15.73
CA TYR A 50 -25.01 15.82 -14.91
C TYR A 50 -26.37 15.34 -14.41
N GLU A 51 -26.60 14.05 -14.49
CA GLU A 51 -27.77 13.36 -13.92
C GLU A 51 -27.27 12.42 -12.83
N VAL A 52 -27.58 12.76 -11.58
CA VAL A 52 -27.10 12.04 -10.39
C VAL A 52 -28.24 11.24 -9.79
N PHE A 53 -28.15 9.93 -9.87
CA PHE A 53 -29.06 9.00 -9.22
C PHE A 53 -28.54 8.67 -7.83
N LEU A 54 -29.29 8.99 -6.79
CA LEU A 54 -29.00 8.62 -5.41
C LEU A 54 -29.87 7.42 -5.03
N VAL A 55 -29.24 6.25 -4.88
CA VAL A 55 -29.91 4.96 -4.69
C VAL A 55 -29.66 4.44 -3.26
N ASP A 56 -30.72 4.23 -2.49
CA ASP A 56 -30.66 3.67 -1.13
C ASP A 56 -31.99 2.99 -0.79
N PRO A 57 -32.02 1.88 -0.02
CA PRO A 57 -33.28 1.28 0.42
C PRO A 57 -34.12 2.17 1.36
N ALA A 58 -33.54 3.21 1.93
CA ALA A 58 -34.19 4.13 2.85
C ALA A 58 -34.20 5.58 2.33
N GLU A 59 -34.81 6.47 3.09
CA GLU A 59 -34.88 7.90 2.76
C GLU A 59 -33.47 8.52 2.67
N PRO A 60 -33.18 9.32 1.63
CA PRO A 60 -31.91 10.02 1.48
C PRO A 60 -31.54 10.95 2.65
N GLY A 61 -30.24 11.09 2.90
CA GLY A 61 -29.68 11.83 4.02
C GLY A 61 -29.56 10.94 5.26
N ALA A 62 -30.69 10.57 5.85
CA ALA A 62 -30.76 9.75 7.06
C ALA A 62 -30.28 8.29 6.81
N GLY A 63 -30.70 7.72 5.68
CA GLY A 63 -30.47 6.31 5.36
C GLY A 63 -31.09 5.35 6.39
N ALA A 64 -30.78 4.06 6.24
CA ALA A 64 -31.36 3.03 7.10
C ALA A 64 -30.89 3.10 8.57
N VAL A 65 -29.73 3.70 8.85
CA VAL A 65 -29.13 3.71 10.19
C VAL A 65 -29.67 4.84 11.08
N TRP A 66 -29.98 6.01 10.51
CA TRP A 66 -30.35 7.22 11.27
C TRP A 66 -31.81 7.61 11.04
N ARG A 67 -32.73 6.63 10.99
CA ARG A 67 -34.14 6.89 10.65
C ARG A 67 -34.79 7.82 11.67
N ARG A 68 -35.70 8.65 11.17
CA ARG A 68 -36.42 9.70 11.92
C ARG A 68 -37.49 9.15 12.87
N ASP A 69 -37.89 7.90 12.66
CA ASP A 69 -38.90 7.17 13.41
C ASP A 69 -38.34 6.27 14.52
N GLN A 70 -37.01 6.22 14.69
CA GLN A 70 -36.38 5.45 15.76
C GLN A 70 -36.72 6.01 17.15
N SER A 71 -36.59 5.13 18.16
CA SER A 71 -36.80 5.52 19.55
C SER A 71 -35.93 6.69 19.96
N GLY A 72 -36.54 7.71 20.58
CA GLY A 72 -35.83 8.89 21.09
C GLY A 72 -34.87 8.60 22.25
N VAL A 73 -34.91 7.38 22.81
CA VAL A 73 -33.97 6.96 23.86
C VAL A 73 -32.61 6.56 23.29
N LEU A 74 -32.47 6.37 21.98
CA LEU A 74 -31.19 6.07 21.34
C LEU A 74 -30.41 7.36 21.12
N LEU A 75 -29.21 7.45 21.69
CA LEU A 75 -28.38 8.64 21.65
C LEU A 75 -27.22 8.50 20.67
N MET A 76 -26.75 9.63 20.17
CA MET A 76 -25.46 9.78 19.54
C MET A 76 -24.34 9.65 20.58
N ASN A 77 -23.16 9.21 20.13
CA ASN A 77 -21.94 9.16 20.96
C ASN A 77 -21.01 10.36 20.74
N THR A 78 -21.53 11.39 20.07
CA THR A 78 -20.86 12.65 19.77
C THR A 78 -21.79 13.78 20.19
N VAL A 79 -21.23 14.80 20.85
CA VAL A 79 -21.98 15.97 21.31
C VAL A 79 -22.46 16.82 20.13
N ALA A 80 -23.56 17.54 20.31
CA ALA A 80 -24.27 18.26 19.24
C ALA A 80 -23.38 19.23 18.45
N SER A 81 -22.53 19.99 19.14
CA SER A 81 -21.60 20.95 18.53
C SER A 81 -20.46 20.31 17.73
N GLN A 82 -20.21 19.02 17.92
CA GLN A 82 -19.16 18.27 17.22
C GLN A 82 -19.71 17.45 16.03
N VAL A 83 -20.92 17.73 15.56
CA VAL A 83 -21.53 17.01 14.42
C VAL A 83 -21.79 17.98 13.28
N SER A 84 -21.22 17.68 12.10
CA SER A 84 -21.52 18.39 10.85
C SER A 84 -21.53 17.42 9.67
N VAL A 85 -22.33 17.74 8.65
CA VAL A 85 -22.27 17.10 7.32
C VAL A 85 -21.93 18.08 6.20
N PHE A 86 -21.50 19.29 6.56
CA PHE A 86 -20.99 20.29 5.63
C PHE A 86 -19.50 20.51 5.87
N PRO A 87 -18.70 20.68 4.80
CA PRO A 87 -17.30 21.04 4.93
C PRO A 87 -17.16 22.50 5.37
N ASP A 88 -16.03 22.81 5.98
CA ASP A 88 -15.62 24.18 6.35
C ASP A 88 -14.15 24.41 5.96
N ASP A 89 -13.65 25.63 6.18
CA ASP A 89 -12.31 26.05 5.76
C ASP A 89 -11.15 25.29 6.43
N SER A 90 -11.43 24.49 7.46
CA SER A 90 -10.40 23.64 8.10
C SER A 90 -10.09 22.37 7.30
N VAL A 91 -10.93 22.02 6.31
CA VAL A 91 -10.78 20.80 5.51
C VAL A 91 -9.81 21.05 4.34
N SER A 92 -8.76 20.24 4.28
CA SER A 92 -7.77 20.25 3.20
C SER A 92 -8.32 19.56 1.94
N MET A 93 -9.05 20.31 1.12
CA MET A 93 -9.65 19.86 -0.14
C MET A 93 -9.41 20.84 -1.29
N GLU A 94 -9.53 20.38 -2.53
CA GLU A 94 -9.27 21.21 -3.71
C GLU A 94 -10.55 21.86 -4.27
N GLY A 95 -11.71 21.22 -4.09
CA GLY A 95 -13.00 21.80 -4.46
C GLY A 95 -13.44 22.97 -3.56
N PRO A 96 -14.38 23.81 -4.01
CA PRO A 96 -14.81 24.99 -3.26
C PRO A 96 -15.55 24.60 -1.97
N VAL A 97 -15.23 25.25 -0.85
CA VAL A 97 -15.93 25.06 0.43
C VAL A 97 -17.34 25.68 0.34
N GLU A 98 -18.38 24.88 0.60
CA GLU A 98 -19.75 25.36 0.76
C GLU A 98 -20.21 25.08 2.20
N PRO A 99 -20.05 26.05 3.12
CA PRO A 99 -20.35 25.82 4.52
C PRO A 99 -21.86 25.65 4.75
N GLY A 100 -22.18 24.98 5.84
CA GLY A 100 -23.53 24.85 6.36
C GLY A 100 -23.51 24.69 7.89
N PRO A 101 -24.67 24.78 8.54
CA PRO A 101 -24.72 24.73 9.99
C PRO A 101 -24.32 23.34 10.50
N SER A 102 -23.57 23.29 11.59
CA SER A 102 -23.46 22.09 12.44
C SER A 102 -24.84 21.69 12.99
N LEU A 103 -24.95 20.49 13.57
CA LEU A 103 -26.20 20.03 14.16
C LEU A 103 -26.70 21.00 15.23
N TYR A 104 -25.83 21.45 16.14
CA TYR A 104 -26.23 22.37 17.20
C TYR A 104 -26.68 23.74 16.67
N GLU A 105 -25.96 24.29 15.68
CA GLU A 105 -26.34 25.55 15.04
C GLU A 105 -27.70 25.42 14.34
N TRP A 106 -27.93 24.31 13.64
CA TRP A 106 -29.21 24.02 12.99
C TRP A 106 -30.35 23.90 14.01
N VAL A 107 -30.12 23.18 15.10
CA VAL A 107 -31.10 23.04 16.19
C VAL A 107 -31.40 24.38 16.88
N SER A 108 -30.45 25.31 16.86
CA SER A 108 -30.64 26.66 17.39
C SER A 108 -31.45 27.58 16.45
N THR A 109 -31.84 27.10 15.26
CA THR A 109 -32.68 27.86 14.31
C THR A 109 -34.18 27.56 14.47
N ALA A 110 -35.03 28.41 13.89
CA ALA A 110 -36.49 28.23 13.91
C ALA A 110 -37.01 26.98 13.14
N ALA A 111 -36.14 26.23 12.45
CA ALA A 111 -36.51 25.11 11.56
C ALA A 111 -37.21 23.94 12.28
N LEU A 112 -37.08 23.82 13.61
CA LEU A 112 -37.64 22.71 14.38
C LEU A 112 -39.10 22.85 14.75
N HIS A 113 -39.70 24.03 14.58
CA HIS A 113 -41.10 24.27 14.91
C HIS A 113 -42.06 23.41 14.07
N GLU A 114 -41.65 23.00 12.86
CA GLU A 114 -42.48 22.25 11.91
C GLU A 114 -42.39 20.72 12.05
N LEU A 115 -41.38 20.21 12.77
CA LEU A 115 -41.10 18.76 12.89
C LEU A 115 -41.64 18.10 14.17
N GLY A 116 -42.33 18.85 15.04
CA GLY A 116 -42.87 18.31 16.30
C GLY A 116 -41.79 17.88 17.32
N ARG A 117 -40.54 18.36 17.15
CA ARG A 117 -39.39 18.03 18.02
C ARG A 117 -39.00 19.14 19.00
N ARG A 118 -39.88 20.13 19.20
CA ARG A 118 -39.58 21.37 19.94
C ARG A 118 -39.08 21.13 21.37
N GLU A 119 -39.66 20.18 22.09
CA GLU A 119 -39.27 19.89 23.47
C GLU A 119 -37.87 19.29 23.57
N GLU A 120 -37.54 18.34 22.69
CA GLU A 120 -36.21 17.74 22.63
C GLU A 120 -35.13 18.77 22.23
N ALA A 121 -35.44 19.59 21.22
CA ALA A 121 -34.55 20.65 20.78
C ALA A 121 -34.34 21.77 21.80
N ALA A 122 -35.36 22.11 22.60
CA ALA A 122 -35.22 23.12 23.64
C ALA A 122 -34.32 22.67 24.81
N GLN A 123 -34.10 21.37 24.94
CA GLN A 123 -33.31 20.76 26.02
C GLN A 123 -31.86 20.47 25.63
N ILE A 124 -31.48 20.66 24.36
CA ILE A 124 -30.14 20.31 23.88
C ILE A 124 -29.22 21.52 23.84
N GLY A 125 -28.19 21.51 24.68
CA GLY A 125 -27.05 22.40 24.63
C GLY A 125 -25.97 21.94 23.64
N PRO A 126 -24.88 22.72 23.49
CA PRO A 126 -23.82 22.42 22.54
C PRO A 126 -23.03 21.15 22.89
N ASP A 127 -22.96 20.82 24.18
CA ASP A 127 -22.18 19.71 24.72
C ASP A 127 -23.06 18.50 25.11
N ASP A 128 -24.36 18.57 24.83
CA ASP A 128 -25.29 17.46 25.02
C ASP A 128 -25.23 16.46 23.86
N TYR A 129 -25.63 15.22 24.15
CA TYR A 129 -25.67 14.14 23.17
C TYR A 129 -27.07 14.05 22.53
N PRO A 130 -27.25 14.42 21.25
CA PRO A 130 -28.55 14.37 20.59
C PRO A 130 -29.05 12.93 20.46
N SER A 131 -30.36 12.75 20.31
CA SER A 131 -30.89 11.46 19.87
C SER A 131 -30.49 11.15 18.43
N ARG A 132 -30.47 9.86 18.08
CA ARG A 132 -30.22 9.41 16.70
C ARG A 132 -31.31 9.88 15.74
N ARG A 133 -32.56 9.98 16.20
CA ARG A 133 -33.67 10.50 15.39
C ARG A 133 -33.49 11.98 15.05
N LEU A 134 -33.01 12.80 16.01
CA LEU A 134 -32.74 14.23 15.77
C LEU A 134 -31.58 14.40 14.79
N TYR A 135 -30.57 13.53 14.86
CA TYR A 135 -29.52 13.49 13.84
C TYR A 135 -30.07 13.09 12.46
N GLY A 136 -31.01 12.15 12.41
CA GLY A 136 -31.77 11.81 11.20
C GLY A 136 -32.49 13.00 10.58
N ASP A 137 -33.17 13.81 11.42
CA ASP A 137 -33.83 15.04 10.98
C ASP A 137 -32.82 16.07 10.43
N TYR A 138 -31.65 16.21 11.06
CA TYR A 138 -30.56 17.05 10.56
C TYR A 138 -30.00 16.58 9.21
N LEU A 139 -29.82 15.27 9.02
CA LEU A 139 -29.34 14.70 7.75
C LEU A 139 -30.34 14.90 6.61
N GLU A 140 -31.63 14.81 6.92
CA GLU A 140 -32.70 15.07 5.96
C GLU A 140 -32.75 16.54 5.55
N PHE A 141 -32.63 17.45 6.53
CA PHE A 141 -32.45 18.88 6.28
C PHE A 141 -31.24 19.15 5.39
N ALA A 142 -30.10 18.50 5.68
CA ALA A 142 -28.88 18.69 4.92
C ALA A 142 -29.03 18.20 3.47
N PHE A 143 -29.66 17.04 3.27
CA PHE A 143 -29.98 16.54 1.93
C PHE A 143 -30.88 17.51 1.15
N ARG A 144 -31.98 18.00 1.75
CA ARG A 144 -32.84 19.02 1.13
C ARG A 144 -32.06 20.27 0.77
N SER A 145 -31.23 20.74 1.69
CA SER A 145 -30.41 21.94 1.49
C SER A 145 -29.40 21.78 0.34
N VAL A 146 -28.83 20.59 0.14
CA VAL A 146 -27.94 20.30 -0.99
C VAL A 146 -28.72 20.24 -2.30
N ARG A 147 -29.87 19.54 -2.29
CA ARG A 147 -30.74 19.39 -3.47
C ARG A 147 -31.27 20.75 -3.94
N ASP A 148 -31.77 21.57 -3.03
CA ASP A 148 -32.40 22.85 -3.37
C ASP A 148 -31.36 23.90 -3.81
N ARG A 149 -30.09 23.74 -3.39
CA ARG A 149 -28.95 24.57 -3.84
C ARG A 149 -28.19 23.98 -5.03
N ALA A 150 -28.59 22.82 -5.56
CA ALA A 150 -27.88 22.19 -6.67
C ALA A 150 -27.78 23.15 -7.87
N PRO A 151 -26.63 23.24 -8.55
CA PRO A 151 -26.51 24.11 -9.72
C PRO A 151 -27.38 23.62 -10.87
N SER A 152 -27.76 24.53 -11.78
CA SER A 152 -28.71 24.24 -12.87
C SER A 152 -28.26 23.14 -13.84
N ASN A 153 -26.97 22.81 -13.84
CA ASN A 153 -26.39 21.73 -14.64
C ASN A 153 -26.33 20.38 -13.91
N VAL A 154 -26.82 20.26 -12.68
CA VAL A 154 -26.90 19.01 -11.91
C VAL A 154 -28.36 18.69 -11.61
N ARG A 155 -28.86 17.60 -12.17
CA ARG A 155 -30.18 17.04 -11.84
C ARG A 155 -30.00 15.88 -10.87
N ILE A 156 -30.71 15.92 -9.75
CA ILE A 156 -30.66 14.87 -8.71
C ILE A 156 -31.97 14.07 -8.77
N GLU A 157 -31.85 12.75 -8.89
CA GLU A 157 -32.96 11.81 -8.84
C GLU A 157 -32.74 10.82 -7.70
N THR A 158 -33.75 10.62 -6.86
CA THR A 158 -33.68 9.69 -5.72
C THR A 158 -34.40 8.40 -6.06
N VAL A 159 -33.76 7.26 -5.79
CA VAL A 159 -34.31 5.93 -6.05
C VAL A 159 -34.30 5.13 -4.75
N THR A 160 -35.48 4.84 -4.22
CA THR A 160 -35.63 4.03 -3.01
C THR A 160 -35.64 2.55 -3.36
N ASP A 161 -34.47 1.94 -3.45
CA ASP A 161 -34.29 0.54 -3.85
C ASP A 161 -32.92 0.00 -3.42
N VAL A 162 -32.75 -1.32 -3.50
CA VAL A 162 -31.46 -2.01 -3.31
C VAL A 162 -30.84 -2.30 -4.68
N VAL A 163 -29.59 -1.90 -4.87
CA VAL A 163 -28.82 -2.32 -6.05
C VAL A 163 -28.45 -3.79 -5.90
N ASP A 164 -28.86 -4.60 -6.88
CA ASP A 164 -28.58 -6.04 -6.91
C ASP A 164 -27.26 -6.34 -7.64
N ARG A 165 -27.07 -5.77 -8.83
CA ARG A 165 -25.95 -6.08 -9.71
C ARG A 165 -25.55 -4.90 -10.61
N LEU A 166 -24.26 -4.85 -10.98
CA LEU A 166 -23.74 -3.97 -12.03
C LEU A 166 -23.45 -4.78 -13.29
N GLN A 167 -24.18 -4.52 -14.37
CA GLN A 167 -24.02 -5.22 -15.64
C GLN A 167 -23.24 -4.35 -16.64
N PRO A 168 -22.07 -4.79 -17.14
CA PRO A 168 -21.29 -4.05 -18.13
C PRO A 168 -22.09 -3.74 -19.42
N VAL A 169 -21.95 -2.52 -19.94
CA VAL A 169 -22.59 -2.07 -21.20
C VAL A 169 -21.63 -2.20 -22.39
N ASP A 170 -20.33 -2.11 -22.14
CA ASP A 170 -19.29 -2.15 -23.16
C ASP A 170 -18.24 -3.24 -22.86
N ALA A 171 -17.51 -3.67 -23.88
CA ALA A 171 -16.52 -4.75 -23.78
C ALA A 171 -15.36 -4.41 -22.82
N LEU A 172 -15.09 -3.12 -22.62
CA LEU A 172 -14.08 -2.62 -21.69
C LEU A 172 -14.58 -2.59 -20.24
N GLY A 173 -15.88 -2.78 -20.01
CA GLY A 173 -16.49 -2.73 -18.68
C GLY A 173 -16.51 -1.34 -18.05
N LEU A 174 -16.43 -0.27 -18.83
CA LEU A 174 -16.31 1.09 -18.30
C LEU A 174 -17.65 1.68 -17.84
N ARG A 175 -18.74 1.33 -18.52
CA ARG A 175 -20.11 1.75 -18.17
C ARG A 175 -20.97 0.56 -17.78
N HIS A 176 -21.95 0.81 -16.92
CA HIS A 176 -22.80 -0.25 -16.35
C HIS A 176 -24.29 0.09 -16.42
N HIS A 177 -25.13 -0.91 -16.67
CA HIS A 177 -26.51 -0.92 -16.22
C HIS A 177 -26.52 -1.25 -14.72
N VAL A 178 -27.22 -0.46 -13.92
CA VAL A 178 -27.43 -0.72 -12.49
C VAL A 178 -28.76 -1.42 -12.34
N ILE A 179 -28.72 -2.70 -11.95
CA ILE A 179 -29.90 -3.54 -11.78
C ILE A 179 -30.40 -3.40 -10.35
N LEU A 180 -31.68 -3.10 -10.19
CA LEU A 180 -32.32 -2.92 -8.90
C LEU A 180 -33.07 -4.18 -8.49
N SER A 181 -33.21 -4.42 -7.18
CA SER A 181 -33.84 -5.61 -6.63
C SER A 181 -35.34 -5.68 -6.93
N SER A 182 -35.99 -4.54 -7.16
CA SER A 182 -37.38 -4.47 -7.64
C SER A 182 -37.56 -4.91 -9.11
N GLY A 183 -36.47 -5.14 -9.85
CA GLY A 183 -36.46 -5.39 -11.29
C GLY A 183 -36.26 -4.12 -12.14
N GLY A 184 -36.15 -2.94 -11.52
CA GLY A 184 -35.80 -1.69 -12.20
C GLY A 184 -34.37 -1.68 -12.76
N THR A 185 -34.08 -0.76 -13.70
CA THR A 185 -32.73 -0.61 -14.25
C THR A 185 -32.40 0.85 -14.54
N ILE A 186 -31.31 1.35 -13.96
CA ILE A 186 -30.71 2.63 -14.34
C ILE A 186 -29.71 2.35 -15.47
N ARG A 187 -29.99 2.89 -16.67
CA ARG A 187 -29.28 2.49 -17.88
C ARG A 187 -28.02 3.33 -18.14
N ALA A 188 -26.91 2.64 -18.42
CA ALA A 188 -25.66 3.24 -18.89
C ALA A 188 -25.14 4.34 -17.94
N ALA A 189 -24.95 3.98 -16.68
CA ALA A 189 -24.23 4.80 -15.72
C ALA A 189 -22.79 4.99 -16.20
N ASP A 190 -22.36 6.25 -16.29
CA ASP A 190 -20.99 6.61 -16.67
C ASP A 190 -20.04 6.43 -15.50
N TYR A 191 -20.50 6.74 -14.29
CA TYR A 191 -19.73 6.67 -13.04
C TYR A 191 -20.61 6.08 -11.94
N ILE A 192 -20.04 5.23 -11.09
CA ILE A 192 -20.72 4.68 -9.92
C ILE A 192 -19.84 4.89 -8.69
N VAL A 193 -20.42 5.51 -7.67
CA VAL A 193 -19.79 5.69 -6.36
C VAL A 193 -20.58 4.91 -5.32
N MET A 194 -19.93 3.99 -4.65
CA MET A 194 -20.50 3.17 -3.59
C MET A 194 -20.05 3.71 -2.23
N SER A 195 -20.99 4.22 -1.45
CA SER A 195 -20.79 4.82 -0.13
C SER A 195 -21.42 3.98 0.99
N LEU A 196 -21.25 2.66 0.89
CA LEU A 196 -22.01 1.67 1.66
C LEU A 196 -21.73 1.73 3.17
N GLY A 197 -22.78 1.53 3.97
CA GLY A 197 -22.73 1.42 5.44
C GLY A 197 -22.42 0.01 5.93
N HIS A 198 -22.67 -0.23 7.22
CA HIS A 198 -22.69 -1.58 7.77
C HIS A 198 -23.71 -2.41 7.01
N SER A 199 -23.32 -3.60 6.58
CA SER A 199 -24.19 -4.56 5.92
C SER A 199 -24.38 -5.77 6.83
N GLU A 200 -25.52 -6.43 6.70
CA GLU A 200 -25.72 -7.73 7.33
C GLU A 200 -24.74 -8.75 6.76
N VAL A 201 -24.40 -9.74 7.59
CA VAL A 201 -23.55 -10.86 7.21
C VAL A 201 -24.27 -12.18 7.45
N GLU A 202 -23.93 -13.19 6.67
CA GLU A 202 -24.45 -14.54 6.81
C GLU A 202 -24.17 -15.06 8.23
N PRO A 203 -25.18 -15.64 8.91
CA PRO A 203 -25.02 -16.11 10.29
C PRO A 203 -23.86 -17.11 10.42
N SER A 204 -23.06 -16.98 11.47
CA SER A 204 -22.01 -17.94 11.77
C SER A 204 -22.59 -19.29 12.23
N ALA A 205 -21.76 -20.33 12.31
CA ALA A 205 -22.17 -21.60 12.92
C ALA A 205 -22.62 -21.43 14.38
N SER A 206 -22.01 -20.49 15.11
CA SER A 206 -22.43 -20.16 16.47
C SER A 206 -23.81 -19.49 16.49
N ASP A 207 -24.07 -18.57 15.57
CA ASP A 207 -25.36 -17.87 15.49
C ASP A 207 -26.49 -18.83 15.13
N ARG A 208 -26.24 -19.77 14.20
CA ARG A 208 -27.21 -20.83 13.88
C ARG A 208 -27.53 -21.72 15.08
N ARG A 209 -26.51 -22.10 15.87
CA ARG A 209 -26.72 -22.88 17.12
C ARG A 209 -27.52 -22.09 18.14
N ASN A 210 -27.21 -20.80 18.32
CA ASN A 210 -27.94 -19.95 19.24
C ASN A 210 -29.39 -19.74 18.81
N ALA A 211 -29.63 -19.48 17.51
CA ALA A 211 -30.98 -19.39 16.95
C ALA A 211 -31.79 -20.68 17.13
N ALA A 212 -31.16 -21.86 16.97
CA ALA A 212 -31.80 -23.14 17.20
C ALA A 212 -32.18 -23.37 18.68
N CYS A 213 -31.28 -23.00 19.61
CA CYS A 213 -31.54 -23.05 21.04
C CYS A 213 -32.74 -22.18 21.43
N ALA A 214 -32.73 -20.90 21.02
CA ALA A 214 -33.83 -19.97 21.28
C ALA A 214 -35.17 -20.48 20.72
N ARG A 215 -35.19 -20.99 19.49
CA ARG A 215 -36.41 -21.58 18.89
C ARG A 215 -36.93 -22.79 19.68
N THR A 216 -36.04 -23.62 20.20
CA THR A 216 -36.42 -24.82 20.96
C THR A 216 -37.02 -24.43 22.31
N GLY A 217 -36.49 -23.40 22.97
CA GLY A 217 -36.97 -22.90 24.25
C GLY A 217 -38.08 -21.86 24.21
N GLY A 218 -38.55 -21.47 23.01
CA GLY A 218 -39.51 -20.37 22.85
C GLY A 218 -38.96 -19.01 23.27
N GLY A 219 -37.64 -18.83 23.23
CA GLY A 219 -36.95 -17.59 23.56
C GLY A 219 -36.52 -16.78 22.34
N VAL A 220 -35.79 -15.69 22.59
CA VAL A 220 -35.31 -14.76 21.55
C VAL A 220 -33.80 -14.80 21.47
N PHE A 221 -33.26 -15.00 20.27
CA PHE A 221 -31.85 -14.78 19.99
C PHE A 221 -31.69 -13.60 19.03
N LEU A 222 -31.06 -12.52 19.50
CA LEU A 222 -30.65 -11.41 18.67
C LEU A 222 -29.19 -11.60 18.28
N HIS A 223 -28.96 -11.90 17.01
CA HIS A 223 -27.64 -11.91 16.40
C HIS A 223 -27.01 -10.51 16.37
N PRO A 224 -25.68 -10.37 16.13
CA PRO A 224 -25.04 -9.06 16.05
C PRO A 224 -25.71 -8.16 15.00
N MET A 225 -26.31 -7.05 15.44
CA MET A 225 -27.05 -6.12 14.58
C MET A 225 -27.10 -4.70 15.17
N ASN A 226 -27.64 -3.74 14.41
CA ASN A 226 -27.89 -2.40 14.90
C ASN A 226 -29.04 -2.42 15.93
N PRO A 227 -28.88 -1.87 17.14
CA PRO A 227 -29.93 -1.86 18.16
C PRO A 227 -31.24 -1.19 17.71
N ALA A 228 -31.18 -0.25 16.77
CA ALA A 228 -32.39 0.39 16.23
C ALA A 228 -33.27 -0.56 15.41
N ASP A 229 -32.73 -1.70 14.97
CA ASP A 229 -33.39 -2.71 14.14
C ASP A 229 -33.79 -3.95 14.95
N ALA A 230 -33.45 -3.99 16.24
CA ALA A 230 -33.70 -5.13 17.11
C ALA A 230 -35.19 -5.25 17.45
N ASP A 231 -35.79 -6.39 17.13
CA ASP A 231 -37.11 -6.76 17.64
C ASP A 231 -36.97 -7.26 19.09
N LEU A 232 -37.40 -6.41 20.03
CA LEU A 232 -37.34 -6.68 21.47
C LEU A 232 -38.70 -7.06 22.05
N ASP A 233 -39.78 -7.08 21.26
CA ASP A 233 -41.14 -7.33 21.75
C ASP A 233 -41.33 -8.79 22.18
N GLY A 234 -40.55 -9.69 21.59
CA GLY A 234 -40.52 -11.11 21.97
C GLY A 234 -39.88 -11.41 23.34
N ILE A 235 -39.40 -10.39 24.07
CA ILE A 235 -38.81 -10.53 25.41
C ILE A 235 -39.84 -10.08 26.46
N PRO A 236 -40.46 -10.97 27.25
CA PRO A 236 -41.46 -10.60 28.24
C PRO A 236 -40.88 -9.81 29.42
N ALA A 237 -41.76 -9.14 30.17
CA ALA A 237 -41.40 -8.49 31.43
C ALA A 237 -40.99 -9.53 32.49
N GLY A 238 -39.95 -9.22 33.28
CA GLY A 238 -39.45 -10.07 34.36
C GLY A 238 -38.67 -11.33 33.94
N GLU A 239 -38.58 -11.64 32.64
CA GLU A 239 -37.77 -12.75 32.14
C GLU A 239 -36.26 -12.43 32.21
N ASP A 240 -35.45 -13.46 32.44
CA ASP A 240 -33.99 -13.36 32.40
C ASP A 240 -33.50 -13.24 30.96
N VAL A 241 -32.60 -12.27 30.71
CA VAL A 241 -31.98 -12.04 29.40
C VAL A 241 -30.48 -11.98 29.55
N ILE A 242 -29.75 -12.83 28.82
CA ILE A 242 -28.30 -12.74 28.73
C ILE A 242 -27.92 -11.73 27.65
N VAL A 243 -27.06 -10.77 27.98
CA VAL A 243 -26.53 -9.78 27.01
C VAL A 243 -25.01 -9.91 26.92
N ARG A 244 -24.53 -10.31 25.73
CA ARG A 244 -23.12 -10.54 25.46
C ARG A 244 -22.45 -9.38 24.73
N GLY A 245 -21.54 -8.72 25.43
CA GLY A 245 -20.84 -7.52 24.98
C GLY A 245 -21.26 -6.31 25.81
N LEU A 246 -20.29 -5.51 26.24
CA LEU A 246 -20.51 -4.30 27.06
C LEU A 246 -19.98 -3.04 26.36
N GLY A 247 -20.12 -3.00 25.03
CA GLY A 247 -19.76 -1.86 24.20
C GLY A 247 -20.89 -0.84 24.05
N LEU A 248 -20.79 0.06 23.07
CA LEU A 248 -21.82 1.10 22.85
C LEU A 248 -23.21 0.51 22.57
N ASN A 249 -23.30 -0.56 21.78
CA ASN A 249 -24.58 -1.23 21.50
C ASN A 249 -25.25 -1.80 22.76
N PHE A 250 -24.50 -2.13 23.81
CA PHE A 250 -25.10 -2.58 25.07
C PHE A 250 -25.93 -1.47 25.72
N PHE A 251 -25.42 -0.24 25.73
CA PHE A 251 -26.15 0.90 26.30
C PHE A 251 -27.43 1.23 25.53
N ASP A 252 -27.44 0.97 24.22
CA ASP A 252 -28.66 1.11 23.41
C ASP A 252 -29.70 0.06 23.78
N HIS A 253 -29.32 -1.22 23.85
CA HIS A 253 -30.24 -2.29 24.29
C HIS A 253 -30.72 -2.06 25.73
N MET A 254 -29.83 -1.64 26.62
CA MET A 254 -30.15 -1.26 27.99
C MET A 254 -31.21 -0.16 27.99
N ALA A 255 -31.03 0.92 27.21
CA ALA A 255 -32.00 2.01 27.12
C ALA A 255 -33.34 1.57 26.52
N LEU A 256 -33.35 0.73 25.48
CA LEU A 256 -34.57 0.22 24.87
C LEU A 256 -35.37 -0.70 25.82
N LEU A 257 -34.69 -1.56 26.57
CA LEU A 257 -35.32 -2.50 27.51
C LEU A 257 -35.70 -1.88 28.86
N THR A 258 -35.29 -0.62 29.12
CA THR A 258 -35.58 0.09 30.38
C THR A 258 -36.43 1.35 30.11
N LEU A 259 -35.82 2.43 29.62
CA LEU A 259 -36.50 3.66 29.24
C LEU A 259 -37.55 3.43 28.15
N GLY A 260 -37.22 2.62 27.14
CA GLY A 260 -38.14 2.25 26.07
C GLY A 260 -39.36 1.46 26.54
N ARG A 261 -39.31 0.88 27.75
CA ARG A 261 -40.41 0.17 28.39
C ARG A 261 -41.16 0.99 29.45
N GLY A 262 -40.81 2.27 29.60
CA GLY A 262 -41.52 3.22 30.45
C GLY A 262 -40.91 3.44 31.83
N GLY A 263 -39.81 2.76 32.16
CA GLY A 263 -39.07 3.03 33.39
C GLY A 263 -38.41 4.42 33.38
N ARG A 264 -38.05 4.93 34.56
CA ARG A 264 -37.63 6.33 34.73
C ARG A 264 -36.44 6.48 35.66
N PHE A 265 -35.50 7.32 35.28
CA PHE A 265 -34.44 7.78 36.20
C PHE A 265 -34.88 9.05 36.91
N VAL A 266 -34.72 9.08 38.23
CA VAL A 266 -35.08 10.20 39.09
C VAL A 266 -33.87 10.56 39.93
N ARG A 267 -33.50 11.85 39.94
CA ARG A 267 -32.40 12.35 40.76
C ARG A 267 -32.93 12.96 42.06
N ASP A 268 -32.29 12.63 43.18
CA ASP A 268 -32.62 13.19 44.50
C ASP A 268 -31.99 14.59 44.67
N GLY A 269 -32.56 15.63 44.02
CA GLY A 269 -31.98 16.98 43.96
C GLY A 269 -30.89 17.12 42.89
N ASP A 270 -30.32 18.32 42.71
CA ASP A 270 -29.42 18.61 41.56
C ASP A 270 -28.09 17.81 41.60
N ASP A 271 -27.58 17.52 42.81
CA ASP A 271 -26.32 16.79 43.03
C ASP A 271 -26.51 15.38 43.64
N GLY A 272 -27.76 14.91 43.76
CA GLY A 272 -28.06 13.62 44.38
C GLY A 272 -27.78 12.40 43.49
N PRO A 273 -27.73 11.19 44.08
CA PRO A 273 -27.60 9.96 43.32
C PRO A 273 -28.80 9.76 42.39
N LEU A 274 -28.54 9.21 41.21
CA LEU A 274 -29.58 8.82 40.27
C LEU A 274 -30.21 7.50 40.72
N ARG A 275 -31.54 7.44 40.82
CA ARG A 275 -32.28 6.21 41.13
C ARG A 275 -33.14 5.80 39.96
N TYR A 276 -33.25 4.50 39.72
CA TYR A 276 -34.16 3.96 38.73
C TYR A 276 -35.50 3.58 39.37
N ARG A 277 -36.60 3.91 38.68
CA ARG A 277 -37.96 3.46 38.99
C ARG A 277 -38.45 2.58 37.85
N ALA A 278 -38.53 1.29 38.11
CA ALA A 278 -39.06 0.31 37.16
C ALA A 278 -40.55 0.58 36.87
N SER A 279 -40.94 0.38 35.63
CA SER A 279 -42.33 0.37 35.19
C SER A 279 -43.03 -0.96 35.46
N GLY A 280 -42.25 -2.03 35.63
CA GLY A 280 -42.72 -3.41 35.71
C GLY A 280 -42.75 -4.13 34.36
N ALA A 281 -42.38 -3.45 33.26
CA ALA A 281 -42.28 -4.03 31.93
C ALA A 281 -40.85 -4.48 31.56
N GLU A 282 -39.86 -4.14 32.39
CA GLU A 282 -38.45 -4.46 32.19
C GLU A 282 -38.17 -5.97 32.35
N PRO A 283 -37.29 -6.56 31.53
CA PRO A 283 -36.68 -7.85 31.84
C PRO A 283 -35.55 -7.70 32.87
N VAL A 284 -35.03 -8.83 33.38
CA VAL A 284 -33.81 -8.86 34.19
C VAL A 284 -32.61 -9.12 33.29
N LEU A 285 -31.66 -8.18 33.26
CA LEU A 285 -30.51 -8.21 32.34
C LEU A 285 -29.27 -8.78 33.02
N HIS A 286 -28.78 -9.92 32.55
CA HIS A 286 -27.51 -10.52 32.96
C HIS A 286 -26.45 -10.24 31.89
N VAL A 287 -25.54 -9.31 32.20
CA VAL A 287 -24.70 -8.69 31.18
C VAL A 287 -23.23 -9.00 31.44
N GLY A 288 -22.46 -9.18 30.37
CA GLY A 288 -21.02 -9.41 30.54
C GLY A 288 -20.22 -9.38 29.25
N SER A 289 -18.90 -9.44 29.41
CA SER A 289 -17.96 -9.44 28.30
C SER A 289 -16.66 -10.17 28.67
N ARG A 290 -15.76 -10.33 27.69
CA ARG A 290 -14.40 -10.82 27.96
C ARG A 290 -13.65 -9.96 28.99
N ARG A 291 -13.88 -8.65 29.01
CA ARG A 291 -13.20 -7.71 29.92
C ARG A 291 -13.89 -7.61 31.30
N GLY A 292 -15.15 -8.03 31.39
CA GLY A 292 -15.99 -7.97 32.60
C GLY A 292 -16.65 -6.60 32.85
N ILE A 293 -16.07 -5.51 32.36
CA ILE A 293 -16.57 -4.14 32.57
C ILE A 293 -16.96 -3.47 31.25
N PRO A 294 -17.91 -2.51 31.27
CA PRO A 294 -18.29 -1.73 30.09
C PRO A 294 -17.24 -0.69 29.71
N HIS A 295 -17.38 -0.11 28.52
CA HIS A 295 -16.54 1.00 28.05
C HIS A 295 -16.53 2.18 29.04
N HIS A 296 -15.40 2.88 29.12
CA HIS A 296 -15.30 4.11 29.91
C HIS A 296 -16.26 5.18 29.40
N SER A 297 -16.84 5.93 30.33
CA SER A 297 -17.54 7.17 29.99
C SER A 297 -16.61 8.17 29.32
N ARG A 298 -17.16 8.99 28.43
CA ARG A 298 -16.46 10.17 27.93
C ARG A 298 -16.40 11.24 29.01
N GLY A 299 -15.28 11.96 29.05
CA GLY A 299 -15.21 13.21 29.81
C GLY A 299 -16.18 14.25 29.25
N ARG A 300 -16.71 15.11 30.12
CA ARG A 300 -17.50 16.28 29.71
C ARG A 300 -16.69 17.11 28.72
N ASN A 301 -17.34 17.54 27.64
CA ASN A 301 -16.66 18.25 26.57
C ASN A 301 -16.32 19.68 27.02
N GLU A 302 -15.03 19.97 27.12
CA GLU A 302 -14.49 21.30 27.41
C GLU A 302 -13.73 21.87 26.19
N LYS A 303 -13.52 21.03 25.16
CA LYS A 303 -12.85 21.41 23.90
C LYS A 303 -13.75 22.22 22.95
N GLY A 304 -15.04 22.38 23.27
CA GLY A 304 -16.02 22.99 22.40
C GLY A 304 -16.20 22.21 21.08
N ALA A 305 -16.62 22.90 20.02
CA ALA A 305 -16.91 22.31 18.71
C ALA A 305 -15.64 21.83 17.99
N THR A 306 -14.58 22.64 17.99
CA THR A 306 -13.42 22.48 17.10
C THR A 306 -12.14 22.03 17.81
N GLY A 307 -12.10 22.07 19.14
CA GLY A 307 -10.89 21.78 19.91
C GLY A 307 -10.38 20.36 19.71
N ARG A 308 -9.06 20.25 19.56
CA ARG A 308 -8.32 19.00 19.35
C ARG A 308 -6.89 19.18 19.86
N ALA A 309 -6.38 18.17 20.57
CA ALA A 309 -4.97 18.14 20.95
C ALA A 309 -4.08 17.74 19.76
N PRO A 310 -2.92 18.39 19.56
CA PRO A 310 -2.02 18.03 18.46
C PRO A 310 -1.25 16.73 18.76
N ALA A 311 -0.92 15.98 17.71
CA ALA A 311 0.02 14.87 17.82
C ALA A 311 1.44 15.39 18.06
N ARG A 312 2.06 15.03 19.18
CA ARG A 312 3.37 15.56 19.57
C ARG A 312 4.48 14.66 19.04
N LEU A 313 4.37 13.35 19.27
CA LEU A 313 5.35 12.36 18.80
C LEU A 313 4.96 11.73 17.45
N LEU A 314 3.70 11.33 17.27
CA LEU A 314 3.21 10.75 16.01
C LEU A 314 2.83 11.84 14.99
N ASN A 315 3.73 12.80 14.76
CA ASN A 315 3.52 13.91 13.83
C ASN A 315 3.83 13.50 12.37
N ALA A 316 3.49 14.37 11.41
CA ALA A 316 3.63 14.10 9.97
C ALA A 316 5.04 13.62 9.56
N ALA A 317 6.11 14.26 10.06
CA ALA A 317 7.48 13.87 9.75
C ALA A 317 7.82 12.47 10.29
N ARG A 318 7.31 12.13 11.49
CA ARG A 318 7.48 10.80 12.07
C ARG A 318 6.70 9.74 11.30
N ILE A 319 5.46 10.04 10.91
CA ILE A 319 4.63 9.16 10.08
C ILE A 319 5.31 8.87 8.75
N GLU A 320 5.84 9.90 8.07
CA GLU A 320 6.57 9.74 6.82
C GLU A 320 7.83 8.87 7.00
N ALA A 321 8.57 9.08 8.10
CA ALA A 321 9.72 8.24 8.43
C ALA A 321 9.33 6.77 8.68
N LEU A 322 8.21 6.52 9.38
CA LEU A 322 7.68 5.17 9.62
C LEU A 322 7.24 4.51 8.30
N ARG A 323 6.54 5.24 7.42
CA ARG A 323 6.14 4.77 6.09
C ARG A 323 7.35 4.47 5.21
N ARG A 324 8.37 5.33 5.21
CA ARG A 324 9.65 5.08 4.51
C ARG A 324 10.38 3.87 5.07
N LYS A 325 10.41 3.69 6.39
CA LYS A 325 10.97 2.48 7.03
C LYS A 325 10.25 1.22 6.53
N HIS A 326 8.92 1.27 6.41
CA HIS A 326 8.12 0.12 5.99
C HIS A 326 8.49 -0.43 4.61
N LEU A 327 9.00 0.42 3.70
CA LEU A 327 9.47 0.02 2.36
C LEU A 327 10.67 -0.93 2.39
N HIS A 328 11.41 -0.97 3.50
CA HIS A 328 12.66 -1.74 3.63
C HIS A 328 12.61 -2.79 4.74
N SER A 329 11.72 -2.63 5.72
CA SER A 329 11.57 -3.51 6.87
C SER A 329 10.11 -3.50 7.35
N PRO A 330 9.52 -4.66 7.72
CA PRO A 330 8.13 -4.71 8.18
C PRO A 330 7.93 -3.80 9.41
N LEU A 331 6.91 -2.95 9.36
CA LEU A 331 6.54 -2.06 10.44
C LEU A 331 5.54 -2.77 11.34
N ARG A 332 5.79 -2.82 12.64
CA ARG A 332 4.93 -3.48 13.63
C ARG A 332 4.32 -2.46 14.56
N PHE A 333 3.00 -2.50 14.73
CA PHE A 333 2.24 -1.52 15.49
C PHE A 333 2.71 -1.42 16.96
N ARG A 334 2.88 -2.54 17.67
CA ARG A 334 3.28 -2.52 19.09
C ARG A 334 4.68 -2.00 19.35
N SER A 335 5.64 -2.31 18.49
CA SER A 335 7.04 -1.93 18.70
C SER A 335 7.39 -0.57 18.10
N ASP A 336 6.76 -0.18 16.99
CA ASP A 336 7.16 1.01 16.24
C ASP A 336 6.20 2.20 16.39
N VAL A 337 4.90 1.95 16.61
CA VAL A 337 3.86 3.00 16.58
C VAL A 337 3.29 3.26 17.97
N TRP A 338 2.90 2.20 18.67
CA TRP A 338 2.32 2.27 20.00
C TRP A 338 3.15 3.05 21.03
N PRO A 339 4.49 2.93 21.11
CA PRO A 339 5.28 3.68 22.08
C PRO A 339 5.14 5.19 21.92
N LEU A 340 4.92 5.68 20.69
CA LEU A 340 4.73 7.11 20.41
C LEU A 340 3.35 7.58 20.91
N ILE A 341 2.31 6.78 20.66
CA ILE A 341 0.94 7.06 21.11
C ILE A 341 0.88 7.01 22.64
N ALA A 342 1.43 5.94 23.23
CA ALA A 342 1.42 5.72 24.67
C ALA A 342 2.12 6.86 25.41
N ARG A 343 3.29 7.28 24.92
CA ARG A 343 4.06 8.35 25.55
C ARG A 343 3.37 9.71 25.47
N ASP A 344 2.70 10.02 24.36
CA ASP A 344 1.89 11.24 24.23
C ASP A 344 0.73 11.27 25.23
N VAL A 345 0.04 10.13 25.40
CA VAL A 345 -1.07 9.98 26.35
C VAL A 345 -0.59 10.09 27.80
N GLU A 346 0.47 9.39 28.16
CA GLU A 346 1.06 9.44 29.51
C GLU A 346 1.56 10.83 29.87
N CYS A 347 2.22 11.51 28.93
CA CYS A 347 2.68 12.88 29.13
C CYS A 347 1.51 13.81 29.44
N THR A 348 0.42 13.68 28.67
CA THR A 348 -0.81 14.45 28.86
C THR A 348 -1.43 14.19 30.25
N TYR A 349 -1.36 12.96 30.77
CA TYR A 349 -1.85 12.67 32.11
C TYR A 349 -1.03 13.39 33.20
N TYR A 350 0.30 13.27 33.16
CA TYR A 350 1.15 13.82 34.22
C TYR A 350 1.26 15.35 34.18
N GLU A 351 1.28 15.96 32.99
CA GLU A 351 1.42 17.41 32.85
C GLU A 351 0.24 18.19 33.47
N MET A 352 -0.93 17.56 33.59
CA MET A 352 -2.12 18.13 34.19
C MET A 352 -1.99 18.37 35.70
N PHE A 353 -1.03 17.71 36.36
CA PHE A 353 -0.73 17.94 37.78
C PHE A 353 0.26 19.10 38.00
N LEU A 354 0.78 19.70 36.92
CA LEU A 354 1.69 20.85 36.97
C LEU A 354 0.91 22.13 36.68
N THR A 355 0.90 23.07 37.63
CA THR A 355 0.16 24.34 37.53
C THR A 355 0.94 25.45 36.84
N GLU A 356 2.26 25.45 36.99
CA GLU A 356 3.15 26.47 36.43
C GLU A 356 3.50 26.15 34.97
N GLU A 357 3.10 27.03 34.04
CA GLU A 357 3.34 26.88 32.60
C GLU A 357 4.82 26.59 32.22
N PRO A 358 5.83 27.29 32.79
CA PRO A 358 7.23 26.97 32.51
C PRO A 358 7.63 25.54 32.94
N ALA A 359 7.15 25.10 34.10
CA ALA A 359 7.41 23.76 34.61
C ALA A 359 6.73 22.70 33.75
N ARG A 360 5.47 22.93 33.35
CA ARG A 360 4.74 22.05 32.44
C ARG A 360 5.44 21.88 31.10
N LYS A 361 5.91 22.97 30.48
CA LYS A 361 6.66 22.94 29.21
C LYS A 361 7.99 22.19 29.34
N ASP A 362 8.72 22.41 30.42
CA ASP A 362 9.99 21.70 30.66
C ASP A 362 9.75 20.21 30.91
N PHE A 363 8.75 19.85 31.72
CA PHE A 363 8.33 18.46 31.93
C PHE A 363 7.97 17.79 30.61
N THR A 364 7.08 18.40 29.83
CA THR A 364 6.62 17.87 28.53
C THR A 364 7.80 17.54 27.63
N ARG A 365 8.73 18.49 27.47
CA ARG A 365 9.93 18.31 26.64
C ARG A 365 10.78 17.14 27.14
N ARG A 366 11.04 17.06 28.45
CA ARG A 366 11.89 16.01 29.03
C ARG A 366 11.21 14.64 28.96
N TYR A 367 9.91 14.56 29.24
CA TYR A 367 9.16 13.30 29.28
C TYR A 367 8.97 12.69 27.89
N LEU A 368 8.65 13.51 26.88
CA LEU A 368 8.46 13.02 25.49
C LEU A 368 9.76 12.52 24.84
N HIS A 369 10.91 13.04 25.24
CA HIS A 369 12.21 12.70 24.64
C HIS A 369 13.15 11.90 25.56
N GLY A 370 12.74 11.64 26.79
CA GLY A 370 13.51 10.86 27.75
C GLY A 370 13.45 9.36 27.44
N GLU A 371 14.57 8.67 27.67
CA GLU A 371 14.64 7.21 27.66
C GLU A 371 13.72 6.61 28.73
N GLU A 372 13.24 5.38 28.50
CA GLU A 372 12.30 4.69 29.39
C GLU A 372 12.81 4.59 30.84
N SER A 373 14.11 4.32 31.01
CA SER A 373 14.78 4.24 32.31
C SER A 373 14.80 5.56 33.09
N ALA A 374 14.67 6.70 32.39
CA ALA A 374 14.75 8.03 32.99
C ALA A 374 13.39 8.59 33.43
N LEU A 375 12.26 8.01 33.00
CA LEU A 375 10.94 8.61 33.21
C LEU A 375 10.54 8.72 34.68
N ALA A 376 10.86 7.70 35.48
CA ALA A 376 10.61 7.76 36.92
C ALA A 376 11.39 8.91 37.57
N GLY A 377 12.66 9.09 37.19
CA GLY A 377 13.49 10.20 37.66
C GLY A 377 12.98 11.56 37.18
N ILE A 378 12.45 11.65 35.96
CA ILE A 378 11.81 12.87 35.45
C ILE A 378 10.57 13.19 36.30
N ARG A 379 9.68 12.23 36.57
CA ARG A 379 8.51 12.48 37.43
C ARG A 379 8.91 12.94 38.83
N HIS A 380 9.91 12.30 39.43
CA HIS A 380 10.46 12.68 40.73
C HIS A 380 10.98 14.13 40.72
N ALA A 381 11.70 14.53 39.68
CA ALA A 381 12.26 15.89 39.55
C ALA A 381 11.19 17.00 39.48
N PHE A 382 9.95 16.66 39.10
CA PHE A 382 8.81 17.59 39.07
C PHE A 382 7.82 17.37 40.23
N ALA A 383 8.25 16.66 41.29
CA ALA A 383 7.45 16.38 42.49
C ALA A 383 6.14 15.61 42.21
N LEU A 384 6.14 14.72 41.22
CA LEU A 384 4.98 13.91 40.82
C LEU A 384 4.94 12.53 41.49
N ASP A 385 5.73 12.27 42.53
CA ASP A 385 5.77 10.95 43.20
C ASP A 385 4.45 10.58 43.91
N GLY A 386 3.66 11.59 44.30
CA GLY A 386 2.34 11.40 44.89
C GLY A 386 1.21 11.19 43.87
N VAL A 387 1.51 11.33 42.57
CA VAL A 387 0.53 11.11 41.50
C VAL A 387 0.47 9.61 41.18
N PRO A 388 -0.73 9.00 41.06
CA PRO A 388 -0.84 7.60 40.67
C PRO A 388 -0.11 7.32 39.37
N THR A 389 0.76 6.30 39.37
CA THR A 389 1.51 5.93 38.16
C THR A 389 0.55 5.41 37.10
N TRP A 390 0.70 5.92 35.88
CA TRP A 390 -0.03 5.44 34.71
C TRP A 390 0.35 3.99 34.39
N ASP A 391 -0.65 3.13 34.25
CA ASP A 391 -0.48 1.71 33.93
C ASP A 391 -1.52 1.27 32.88
N TRP A 392 -1.03 0.96 31.68
CA TRP A 392 -1.86 0.51 30.56
C TRP A 392 -2.54 -0.83 30.81
N GLU A 393 -1.90 -1.75 31.55
CA GLU A 393 -2.48 -3.04 31.88
C GLU A 393 -3.60 -2.90 32.90
N LEU A 394 -3.43 -2.02 33.89
CA LEU A 394 -4.46 -1.71 34.87
C LEU A 394 -5.64 -0.98 34.22
N LEU A 395 -5.40 -0.01 33.33
CA LEU A 395 -6.46 0.64 32.57
C LEU A 395 -7.22 -0.36 31.68
N ALA A 396 -6.51 -1.28 31.02
CA ALA A 396 -7.15 -2.31 30.20
C ALA A 396 -7.91 -3.36 31.03
N LYS A 397 -7.46 -3.64 32.26
CA LYS A 397 -8.04 -4.62 33.20
C LYS A 397 -8.03 -4.05 34.64
N PRO A 398 -9.00 -3.20 35.00
CA PRO A 398 -9.01 -2.47 36.29
C PRO A 398 -9.11 -3.36 37.53
N TRP A 399 -9.58 -4.58 37.36
CA TRP A 399 -9.65 -5.60 38.41
C TRP A 399 -8.34 -6.37 38.61
N ARG A 400 -7.30 -6.11 37.82
CA ARG A 400 -6.02 -6.81 37.92
C ARG A 400 -5.42 -6.60 39.31
N GLY A 401 -5.01 -7.71 39.95
CA GLY A 401 -4.41 -7.68 41.29
C GLY A 401 -5.42 -7.67 42.43
N ILE A 402 -6.73 -7.61 42.14
CA ILE A 402 -7.80 -7.72 43.13
C ILE A 402 -8.24 -9.18 43.22
N VAL A 403 -8.35 -9.71 44.44
CA VAL A 403 -8.88 -11.05 44.70
C VAL A 403 -10.32 -10.91 45.19
N PHE A 404 -11.27 -11.37 44.39
CA PHE A 404 -12.69 -11.42 44.75
C PHE A 404 -13.02 -12.75 45.41
N ARG A 405 -13.75 -12.75 46.54
CA ARG A 405 -14.14 -13.99 47.24
C ARG A 405 -15.44 -14.57 46.71
N SER A 406 -16.25 -13.74 46.04
CA SER A 406 -17.52 -14.12 45.46
C SER A 406 -17.84 -13.26 44.23
N ALA A 407 -18.83 -13.67 43.43
CA ALA A 407 -19.35 -12.83 42.36
C ALA A 407 -20.07 -11.57 42.88
N ALA A 408 -20.63 -11.61 44.10
CA ALA A 408 -21.20 -10.43 44.75
C ALA A 408 -20.11 -9.39 45.09
N ASP A 409 -18.94 -9.83 45.55
CA ASP A 409 -17.79 -8.95 45.79
C ASP A 409 -17.37 -8.24 44.50
N TYR A 410 -17.35 -8.98 43.39
CA TYR A 410 -17.06 -8.42 42.07
C TYR A 410 -18.10 -7.40 41.63
N ARG A 411 -19.40 -7.70 41.78
CA ARG A 411 -20.49 -6.77 41.43
C ARG A 411 -20.42 -5.48 42.25
N SER A 412 -20.15 -5.58 43.56
CA SER A 412 -19.97 -4.42 44.43
C SER A 412 -18.80 -3.55 43.98
N TRP A 413 -17.65 -4.18 43.70
CA TRP A 413 -16.48 -3.47 43.18
C TRP A 413 -16.75 -2.83 41.82
N ALA A 414 -17.39 -3.54 40.89
CA ALA A 414 -17.69 -3.04 39.55
C ALA A 414 -18.62 -1.82 39.63
N ARG A 415 -19.62 -1.87 40.52
CA ARG A 415 -20.51 -0.73 40.80
C ARG A 415 -19.73 0.50 41.28
N GLU A 416 -18.83 0.33 42.25
CA GLU A 416 -17.98 1.43 42.75
C GLU A 416 -17.03 1.97 41.69
N TYR A 417 -16.44 1.09 40.89
CA TYR A 417 -15.57 1.46 39.78
C TYR A 417 -16.30 2.31 38.74
N LEU A 418 -17.51 1.92 38.36
CA LEU A 418 -18.34 2.68 37.41
C LEU A 418 -18.76 4.03 37.96
N ALA A 419 -19.11 4.11 39.25
CA ALA A 419 -19.39 5.38 39.90
C ALA A 419 -18.15 6.31 39.91
N ALA A 420 -16.96 5.77 40.19
CA ALA A 420 -15.71 6.53 40.13
C ALA A 420 -15.40 7.01 38.69
N ASP A 421 -15.69 6.20 37.67
CA ASP A 421 -15.51 6.59 36.27
C ASP A 421 -16.42 7.77 35.87
N VAL A 422 -17.65 7.82 36.41
CA VAL A 422 -18.56 8.96 36.25
C VAL A 422 -17.98 10.22 36.88
N GLU A 423 -17.42 10.13 38.09
CA GLU A 423 -16.76 11.28 38.74
C GLU A 423 -15.57 11.76 37.91
N GLN A 424 -14.75 10.85 37.38
CA GLN A 424 -13.66 11.22 36.47
C GLN A 424 -14.17 11.89 35.19
N ALA A 425 -15.31 11.46 34.65
CA ALA A 425 -15.93 12.11 33.50
C ALA A 425 -16.40 13.54 33.78
N ARG A 426 -16.91 13.79 34.98
CA ARG A 426 -17.36 15.11 35.42
C ARG A 426 -16.24 16.14 35.52
N LEU A 427 -15.00 15.70 35.73
CA LEU A 427 -13.80 16.56 35.69
C LEU A 427 -13.48 17.10 34.29
N GLY A 428 -14.08 16.54 33.23
CA GLY A 428 -13.95 17.03 31.86
C GLY A 428 -12.74 16.50 31.08
N ASN A 429 -12.77 16.68 29.76
CA ASN A 429 -11.77 16.15 28.82
C ASN A 429 -10.62 17.13 28.49
N VAL A 430 -10.52 18.23 29.23
CA VAL A 430 -9.38 19.16 29.24
C VAL A 430 -8.85 19.27 30.66
N SER A 431 -9.70 19.54 31.64
CA SER A 431 -9.32 19.80 33.03
C SER A 431 -9.06 18.51 33.83
N GLY A 432 -9.75 17.42 33.51
CA GLY A 432 -9.58 16.12 34.17
C GLY A 432 -8.36 15.35 33.67
N PRO A 433 -7.38 14.97 34.52
CA PRO A 433 -6.15 14.32 34.07
C PRO A 433 -6.39 13.02 33.28
N LEU A 434 -7.21 12.11 33.83
CA LEU A 434 -7.47 10.82 33.19
C LEU A 434 -8.23 10.99 31.87
N LYS A 435 -9.33 11.74 31.86
CA LYS A 435 -10.18 11.86 30.66
C LYS A 435 -9.52 12.70 29.58
N SER A 436 -8.69 13.69 29.92
CA SER A 436 -7.87 14.42 28.95
C SER A 436 -6.87 13.49 28.24
N ALA A 437 -6.17 12.64 29.01
CA ALA A 437 -5.25 11.65 28.46
C ALA A 437 -5.95 10.61 27.56
N LEU A 438 -7.09 10.07 27.99
CA LEU A 438 -7.84 9.10 27.18
C LEU A 438 -8.45 9.74 25.92
N ASP A 439 -8.90 10.99 25.98
CA ASP A 439 -9.46 11.71 24.83
C ASP A 439 -8.40 11.98 23.75
N LEU A 440 -7.11 12.01 24.11
CA LEU A 440 -6.02 12.12 23.12
C LEU A 440 -6.00 10.92 22.16
N LEU A 441 -6.35 9.71 22.60
CA LEU A 441 -6.47 8.55 21.70
C LEU A 441 -7.52 8.77 20.61
N ARG A 442 -8.59 9.52 20.92
CA ARG A 442 -9.60 9.93 19.92
C ARG A 442 -9.03 10.99 18.98
N ASP A 443 -8.28 11.95 19.51
CA ASP A 443 -7.70 13.01 18.70
C ASP A 443 -6.67 12.47 17.71
N LEU A 444 -5.84 11.49 18.10
CA LEU A 444 -4.77 10.90 17.26
C LEU A 444 -5.25 9.99 16.12
N ARG A 445 -6.57 9.80 15.92
CA ARG A 445 -7.09 8.84 14.94
C ARG A 445 -6.61 9.10 13.51
N ASN A 446 -6.49 10.36 13.11
CA ASN A 446 -6.06 10.71 11.75
C ASN A 446 -4.59 10.36 11.51
N GLU A 447 -3.73 10.61 12.49
CA GLU A 447 -2.30 10.28 12.44
C GLU A 447 -2.09 8.76 12.44
N ILE A 448 -2.84 8.05 13.28
CA ILE A 448 -2.80 6.58 13.32
C ILE A 448 -3.25 6.00 11.98
N ARG A 449 -4.36 6.50 11.41
CA ARG A 449 -4.84 6.11 10.09
C ARG A 449 -3.77 6.33 9.01
N ALA A 450 -3.10 7.49 9.04
CA ALA A 450 -2.02 7.80 8.11
C ALA A 450 -0.82 6.84 8.20
N VAL A 451 -0.63 6.13 9.32
CA VAL A 451 0.38 5.04 9.45
C VAL A 451 -0.17 3.68 9.00
N ILE A 452 -1.43 3.38 9.27
CA ILE A 452 -1.99 2.03 9.11
C ILE A 452 -2.53 1.75 7.71
N ASP A 453 -3.21 2.72 7.09
CA ASP A 453 -3.98 2.50 5.87
C ASP A 453 -3.17 1.96 4.69
N HIS A 454 -3.84 1.23 3.79
CA HIS A 454 -3.24 0.63 2.59
C HIS A 454 -2.00 -0.24 2.88
N GLY A 455 -2.11 -1.11 3.88
CA GLY A 455 -1.02 -2.03 4.24
C GLY A 455 0.21 -1.32 4.80
N GLY A 456 0.01 -0.27 5.60
CA GLY A 456 1.11 0.46 6.24
C GLY A 456 1.78 -0.24 7.42
N ILE A 457 1.17 -1.34 7.86
CA ILE A 457 1.65 -2.22 8.93
C ILE A 457 1.72 -3.64 8.36
N GLU A 458 2.70 -4.41 8.83
CA GLU A 458 2.85 -5.83 8.52
C GLU A 458 1.57 -6.61 8.87
N GLY A 459 1.18 -7.57 8.04
CA GLY A 459 -0.15 -8.19 8.07
C GLY A 459 -0.49 -8.90 9.37
N ARG A 460 0.46 -9.62 9.98
CA ARG A 460 0.23 -10.27 11.28
C ARG A 460 0.09 -9.22 12.40
N SER A 461 0.94 -8.20 12.39
CA SER A 461 0.85 -7.06 13.31
C SER A 461 -0.47 -6.29 13.14
N TYR A 462 -0.97 -6.10 11.91
CA TYR A 462 -2.28 -5.50 11.68
C TYR A 462 -3.39 -6.34 12.37
N ARG A 463 -3.43 -7.64 12.08
CA ARG A 463 -4.46 -8.53 12.64
C ARG A 463 -4.39 -8.62 14.17
N GLU A 464 -3.21 -8.93 14.72
CA GLU A 464 -3.05 -9.24 16.14
C GLU A 464 -2.98 -7.97 17.00
N GLU A 465 -2.31 -6.92 16.52
CA GLU A 465 -2.00 -5.75 17.31
C GLU A 465 -2.96 -4.59 17.02
N VAL A 466 -3.35 -4.34 15.76
CA VAL A 466 -4.29 -3.26 15.43
C VAL A 466 -5.73 -3.72 15.64
N ASP A 467 -6.16 -4.77 14.95
CA ASP A 467 -7.57 -5.21 14.94
C ASP A 467 -7.96 -5.91 16.24
N GLN A 468 -7.19 -6.91 16.69
CA GLN A 468 -7.58 -7.73 17.85
C GLN A 468 -7.23 -7.11 19.22
N TRP A 469 -6.27 -6.18 19.28
CA TRP A 469 -5.81 -5.56 20.52
C TRP A 469 -6.12 -4.05 20.60
N TYR A 470 -5.49 -3.23 19.75
CA TYR A 470 -5.54 -1.77 19.89
C TYR A 470 -6.93 -1.21 19.60
N THR A 471 -7.62 -1.68 18.55
CA THR A 471 -8.95 -1.17 18.19
C THR A 471 -9.97 -1.40 19.32
N PRO A 472 -10.08 -2.62 19.92
CA PRO A 472 -10.89 -2.85 21.11
C PRO A 472 -10.43 -2.06 22.34
N LEU A 473 -9.11 -1.86 22.53
CA LEU A 473 -8.58 -1.05 23.64
C LEU A 473 -8.98 0.42 23.50
N ASN A 474 -8.77 1.00 22.32
CA ASN A 474 -9.14 2.37 21.98
C ASN A 474 -10.66 2.57 22.11
N ALA A 475 -11.46 1.63 21.58
CA ALA A 475 -12.91 1.64 21.71
C ALA A 475 -13.36 1.68 23.17
N PHE A 476 -12.73 0.87 24.02
CA PHE A 476 -13.00 0.82 25.46
C PHE A 476 -12.60 2.09 26.21
N LEU A 477 -11.45 2.68 25.88
CA LEU A 477 -10.87 3.80 26.63
C LEU A 477 -11.38 5.19 26.20
N SER A 478 -11.57 5.44 24.91
CA SER A 478 -11.73 6.81 24.37
C SER A 478 -13.07 7.07 23.66
N ILE A 479 -13.79 6.02 23.26
CA ILE A 479 -14.97 6.15 22.40
C ILE A 479 -16.27 6.10 23.20
N GLY A 480 -16.25 5.51 24.39
CA GLY A 480 -17.41 5.01 25.14
C GLY A 480 -18.57 5.98 25.37
N PRO A 481 -19.60 5.56 26.12
CA PRO A 481 -20.87 6.26 26.13
C PRO A 481 -20.77 7.62 26.85
N PRO A 482 -21.81 8.47 26.75
CA PRO A 482 -21.98 9.62 27.63
C PRO A 482 -21.88 9.20 29.11
N GLU A 483 -21.40 10.10 29.98
CA GLU A 483 -21.28 9.84 31.42
C GLU A 483 -22.61 9.45 32.05
N ARG A 484 -23.70 10.07 31.56
CA ARG A 484 -25.06 9.75 31.96
C ARG A 484 -25.40 8.27 31.78
N ARG A 485 -24.90 7.59 30.75
CA ARG A 485 -25.20 6.16 30.52
C ARG A 485 -24.54 5.23 31.52
N ILE A 486 -23.35 5.60 32.00
CA ILE A 486 -22.70 4.85 33.07
C ILE A 486 -23.42 5.10 34.39
N GLU A 487 -23.85 6.33 34.67
CA GLU A 487 -24.66 6.65 35.85
C GLU A 487 -26.01 5.91 35.84
N GLU A 488 -26.68 5.84 34.68
CA GLU A 488 -27.91 5.06 34.48
C GLU A 488 -27.68 3.56 34.71
N LEU A 489 -26.56 3.01 34.25
CA LEU A 489 -26.19 1.62 34.51
C LEU A 489 -26.01 1.35 36.01
N VAL A 490 -25.32 2.23 36.73
CA VAL A 490 -25.16 2.12 38.19
C VAL A 490 -26.53 2.13 38.89
N ALA A 491 -27.42 3.03 38.49
CA ALA A 491 -28.78 3.10 39.04
C ALA A 491 -29.63 1.85 38.73
N LEU A 492 -29.42 1.22 37.58
CA LEU A 492 -30.08 -0.04 37.20
C LEU A 492 -29.53 -1.25 37.97
N MET A 493 -28.23 -1.25 38.28
CA MET A 493 -27.61 -2.26 39.14
C MET A 493 -28.13 -2.14 40.57
N ASP A 494 -28.21 -0.92 41.11
CA ASP A 494 -28.75 -0.66 42.45
C ASP A 494 -30.26 -1.02 42.57
N ALA A 495 -30.97 -1.13 41.44
CA ALA A 495 -32.37 -1.51 41.34
C ALA A 495 -32.58 -2.99 40.96
N ASP A 496 -31.52 -3.80 40.90
CA ASP A 496 -31.53 -5.21 40.51
C ASP A 496 -32.13 -5.51 39.10
N VAL A 497 -32.16 -4.50 38.22
CA VAL A 497 -32.60 -4.66 36.82
C VAL A 497 -31.45 -5.15 35.94
N VAL A 498 -30.22 -4.78 36.29
CA VAL A 498 -28.99 -5.20 35.58
C VAL A 498 -28.02 -5.85 36.55
N SER A 499 -27.57 -7.06 36.22
CA SER A 499 -26.54 -7.78 36.96
C SER A 499 -25.32 -8.03 36.07
N LEU A 500 -24.13 -7.63 36.54
CA LEU A 500 -22.86 -7.88 35.86
C LEU A 500 -22.32 -9.28 36.20
N LEU A 501 -22.01 -10.03 35.15
CA LEU A 501 -21.23 -11.27 35.24
C LEU A 501 -19.73 -10.96 35.23
N GLY A 502 -18.96 -11.81 35.91
CA GLY A 502 -17.51 -11.67 36.02
C GLY A 502 -16.76 -11.64 34.68
N PRO A 503 -15.47 -11.25 34.69
CA PRO A 503 -14.65 -11.19 33.48
C PRO A 503 -14.53 -12.56 32.79
N GLY A 504 -14.26 -12.55 31.48
CA GLY A 504 -14.16 -13.78 30.70
C GLY A 504 -15.49 -14.50 30.51
N MET A 505 -16.61 -13.76 30.44
CA MET A 505 -17.93 -14.36 30.25
C MET A 505 -18.00 -15.23 28.98
N THR A 506 -18.52 -16.45 29.14
CA THR A 506 -18.88 -17.39 28.08
C THR A 506 -20.38 -17.62 28.07
N VAL A 507 -20.93 -17.98 26.92
CA VAL A 507 -22.36 -18.33 26.77
C VAL A 507 -22.46 -19.56 25.89
N ASP A 508 -23.05 -20.62 26.44
CA ASP A 508 -23.24 -21.91 25.78
C ASP A 508 -24.74 -22.20 25.60
N PRO A 509 -25.21 -22.56 24.39
CA PRO A 509 -26.54 -23.10 24.22
C PRO A 509 -26.62 -24.54 24.78
N ARG A 510 -27.54 -24.80 25.71
CA ARG A 510 -27.76 -26.09 26.37
C ARG A 510 -29.23 -26.48 26.28
N GLY A 511 -29.56 -27.34 25.31
CA GLY A 511 -30.95 -27.78 25.09
C GLY A 511 -31.82 -26.61 24.62
N ASP A 512 -32.70 -26.15 25.51
CA ASP A 512 -33.69 -25.10 25.29
C ASP A 512 -33.35 -23.77 25.99
N ARG A 513 -32.16 -23.66 26.62
CA ARG A 513 -31.71 -22.45 27.33
C ARG A 513 -30.25 -22.11 27.04
N PHE A 514 -29.89 -20.87 27.29
CA PHE A 514 -28.52 -20.38 27.26
C PHE A 514 -27.96 -20.34 28.68
N GLU A 515 -26.78 -20.94 28.86
CA GLU A 515 -26.03 -20.87 30.11
C GLU A 515 -24.88 -19.87 29.95
N ALA A 516 -24.91 -18.79 30.73
CA ALA A 516 -23.82 -17.84 30.84
C ALA A 516 -23.05 -18.04 32.14
N SER A 517 -21.72 -18.01 32.05
CA SER A 517 -20.83 -18.12 33.22
C SER A 517 -19.59 -17.27 33.03
N SER A 518 -18.96 -16.87 34.14
CA SER A 518 -17.64 -16.25 34.13
C SER A 518 -16.56 -17.27 34.46
N ALA A 519 -15.43 -17.24 33.75
CA ALA A 519 -14.27 -18.05 34.12
C ALA A 519 -13.72 -17.73 35.52
N ALA A 520 -13.94 -16.52 36.03
CA ALA A 520 -13.53 -16.11 37.37
C ALA A 520 -14.48 -16.65 38.46
N PHE A 521 -15.77 -16.84 38.12
CA PHE A 521 -16.80 -17.31 39.03
C PHE A 521 -17.68 -18.37 38.33
N PRO A 522 -17.19 -19.60 38.13
CA PRO A 522 -17.93 -20.63 37.39
C PRO A 522 -19.25 -21.03 38.06
N GLU A 523 -19.31 -20.91 39.40
CA GLU A 523 -20.50 -21.21 40.21
C GLU A 523 -21.60 -20.14 40.09
N ASP A 524 -21.29 -18.95 39.58
CA ASP A 524 -22.24 -17.85 39.33
C ASP A 524 -22.74 -17.94 37.88
N SER A 525 -23.40 -19.07 37.56
CA SER A 525 -23.99 -19.32 36.24
C SER A 525 -25.43 -18.85 36.16
N VAL A 526 -25.79 -18.23 35.04
CA VAL A 526 -27.15 -17.77 34.74
C VAL A 526 -27.72 -18.55 33.57
N SER A 527 -28.95 -19.04 33.74
CA SER A 527 -29.69 -19.73 32.69
C SER A 527 -30.84 -18.86 32.18
N ALA A 528 -30.86 -18.53 30.89
CA ALA A 528 -31.89 -17.69 30.29
C ALA A 528 -32.42 -18.26 28.97
N ARG A 529 -33.66 -17.94 28.61
CA ARG A 529 -34.23 -18.28 27.28
C ARG A 529 -33.82 -17.27 26.20
N HIS A 530 -33.43 -16.07 26.62
CA HIS A 530 -33.15 -14.95 25.72
C HIS A 530 -31.66 -14.62 25.71
N LEU A 531 -31.10 -14.41 24.52
CA LEU A 531 -29.71 -14.01 24.31
C LEU A 531 -29.63 -12.85 23.32
N ILE A 532 -28.95 -11.78 23.71
CA ILE A 532 -28.67 -10.61 22.87
C ILE A 532 -27.16 -10.50 22.63
N GLU A 533 -26.74 -10.52 21.36
CA GLU A 533 -25.38 -10.15 20.96
C GLU A 533 -25.27 -8.64 20.78
N ALA A 534 -24.84 -7.93 21.83
CA ALA A 534 -24.68 -6.48 21.82
C ALA A 534 -23.40 -6.03 21.11
N ARG A 535 -23.22 -6.45 19.86
CA ARG A 535 -22.07 -6.19 18.99
C ARG A 535 -22.54 -5.92 17.56
N LEU A 536 -21.71 -5.27 16.76
CA LEU A 536 -21.92 -5.20 15.31
C LEU A 536 -21.24 -6.40 14.61
N PRO A 537 -21.75 -6.84 13.46
CA PRO A 537 -21.05 -7.77 12.60
C PRO A 537 -19.64 -7.28 12.25
N ALA A 538 -18.68 -8.22 12.19
CA ALA A 538 -17.38 -7.93 11.61
C ALA A 538 -17.53 -7.73 10.09
N VAL A 539 -16.71 -6.83 9.52
CA VAL A 539 -16.68 -6.63 8.07
C VAL A 539 -16.09 -7.86 7.41
N ASN A 540 -16.85 -8.47 6.51
CA ASN A 540 -16.40 -9.61 5.72
C ASN A 540 -17.18 -9.67 4.41
N ALA A 541 -16.50 -9.37 3.30
CA ALA A 541 -17.11 -9.33 1.99
C ALA A 541 -17.59 -10.72 1.51
N HIS A 542 -16.94 -11.82 1.93
CA HIS A 542 -17.40 -13.19 1.62
C HIS A 542 -18.73 -13.54 2.29
N ALA A 543 -18.92 -13.07 3.51
CA ALA A 543 -20.13 -13.33 4.28
C ALA A 543 -21.18 -12.24 4.09
N SER A 544 -20.96 -11.24 3.24
CA SER A 544 -21.88 -10.13 3.05
C SER A 544 -23.24 -10.59 2.53
N ARG A 545 -24.33 -10.09 3.12
CA ARG A 545 -25.71 -10.23 2.59
C ARG A 545 -26.11 -9.08 1.68
N ASN A 546 -25.22 -8.11 1.47
CA ASN A 546 -25.46 -7.04 0.51
C ASN A 546 -25.35 -7.60 -0.92
N PRO A 547 -26.44 -7.63 -1.71
CA PRO A 547 -26.46 -8.29 -3.02
C PRO A 547 -25.48 -7.67 -4.01
N LEU A 548 -25.26 -6.35 -3.96
CA LEU A 548 -24.25 -5.68 -4.77
C LEU A 548 -22.83 -6.19 -4.48
N ILE A 549 -22.44 -6.33 -3.22
CA ILE A 549 -21.09 -6.83 -2.86
C ILE A 549 -20.92 -8.27 -3.34
N THR A 550 -21.93 -9.12 -3.11
CA THR A 550 -21.92 -10.52 -3.49
C THR A 550 -21.87 -10.69 -5.01
N SER A 551 -22.66 -9.93 -5.76
CA SER A 551 -22.65 -9.96 -7.23
C SER A 551 -21.33 -9.45 -7.78
N MET A 552 -20.78 -8.34 -7.27
CA MET A 552 -19.50 -7.80 -7.72
C MET A 552 -18.33 -8.76 -7.48
N LEU A 553 -18.31 -9.49 -6.35
CA LEU A 553 -17.29 -10.51 -6.10
C LEU A 553 -17.44 -11.69 -7.07
N SER A 554 -18.67 -12.19 -7.26
CA SER A 554 -18.96 -13.29 -8.19
C SER A 554 -18.62 -12.92 -9.64
N ASP A 555 -18.89 -11.68 -10.05
CA ASP A 555 -18.70 -11.19 -11.41
C ASP A 555 -17.25 -10.69 -11.64
N GLY A 556 -16.38 -10.75 -10.60
CA GLY A 556 -14.98 -10.32 -10.68
C GLY A 556 -14.78 -8.81 -10.83
N LEU A 557 -15.80 -8.00 -10.51
CA LEU A 557 -15.74 -6.53 -10.55
C LEU A 557 -14.96 -5.93 -9.39
N VAL A 558 -14.83 -6.66 -8.27
CA VAL A 558 -14.00 -6.30 -7.11
C VAL A 558 -13.07 -7.46 -6.73
N SER A 559 -11.91 -7.14 -6.19
CA SER A 559 -11.01 -8.08 -5.52
C SER A 559 -11.04 -7.89 -4.00
N LEU A 560 -10.57 -8.89 -3.26
CA LEU A 560 -10.37 -8.80 -1.82
C LEU A 560 -9.00 -8.19 -1.50
N HIS A 561 -8.92 -7.51 -0.37
CA HIS A 561 -7.69 -6.91 0.12
C HIS A 561 -6.86 -7.90 0.96
N PHE A 562 -5.55 -7.88 0.72
CA PHE A 562 -4.58 -8.70 1.42
C PHE A 562 -3.49 -7.83 2.04
N HIS A 563 -3.14 -8.10 3.30
CA HIS A 563 -1.94 -7.56 3.92
C HIS A 563 -0.73 -8.42 3.58
N ARG A 564 0.44 -7.80 3.45
CA ARG A 564 1.71 -8.51 3.33
C ARG A 564 2.21 -8.92 4.72
N ALA A 565 2.45 -10.20 4.91
CA ALA A 565 3.04 -10.77 6.11
C ALA A 565 4.38 -11.46 5.80
N GLU A 566 5.16 -11.80 6.83
CA GLU A 566 6.44 -12.50 6.68
C GLU A 566 6.29 -13.89 6.04
N ASP A 567 5.16 -14.55 6.25
CA ASP A 567 4.82 -15.90 5.76
C ASP A 567 3.96 -15.90 4.48
N GLY A 568 3.66 -14.73 3.91
CA GLY A 568 2.89 -14.62 2.67
C GLY A 568 1.85 -13.50 2.69
N MET A 569 0.78 -13.66 1.92
CA MET A 569 -0.33 -12.71 1.87
C MET A 569 -1.45 -13.16 2.79
N MET A 570 -1.98 -12.24 3.59
CA MET A 570 -3.04 -12.49 4.56
C MET A 570 -4.31 -11.73 4.18
N GLU A 571 -5.37 -12.46 3.87
CA GLU A 571 -6.66 -11.85 3.55
C GLU A 571 -7.22 -11.08 4.73
N SER A 572 -7.80 -9.91 4.45
CA SER A 572 -8.40 -9.02 5.44
C SER A 572 -9.93 -9.13 5.55
N GLY A 573 -10.60 -9.74 4.56
CA GLY A 573 -12.06 -9.74 4.43
C GLY A 573 -12.65 -8.44 3.85
N ALA A 574 -11.83 -7.43 3.58
CA ALA A 574 -12.24 -6.15 3.00
C ALA A 574 -12.23 -6.19 1.47
N VAL A 575 -13.00 -5.30 0.84
CA VAL A 575 -12.90 -5.04 -0.60
C VAL A 575 -11.68 -4.17 -0.90
N ALA A 576 -10.88 -4.58 -1.88
CA ALA A 576 -9.67 -3.88 -2.29
C ALA A 576 -9.99 -2.62 -3.12
N VAL A 577 -9.40 -1.51 -2.70
CA VAL A 577 -9.50 -0.21 -3.37
C VAL A 577 -8.13 0.45 -3.48
N ALA A 578 -7.92 1.22 -4.54
CA ALA A 578 -6.73 2.06 -4.69
C ALA A 578 -6.69 3.13 -3.58
N PRO A 579 -5.54 3.78 -3.35
CA PRO A 579 -5.50 5.05 -2.64
C PRO A 579 -6.51 6.05 -3.20
N ARG A 580 -6.81 7.11 -2.42
CA ARG A 580 -7.73 8.18 -2.80
C ARG A 580 -7.55 8.55 -4.29
N PRO A 581 -8.61 8.46 -5.12
CA PRO A 581 -10.02 8.53 -4.77
C PRO A 581 -10.76 7.19 -4.61
N TYR A 582 -10.08 6.09 -4.25
CA TYR A 582 -10.75 4.81 -3.89
C TYR A 582 -11.41 4.08 -5.06
N ASN A 583 -10.75 4.12 -6.22
CA ASN A 583 -11.11 3.30 -7.35
C ASN A 583 -11.07 1.82 -6.96
N VAL A 584 -12.10 1.06 -7.32
CA VAL A 584 -12.17 -0.38 -7.07
C VAL A 584 -11.03 -1.11 -7.77
N LEU A 585 -10.35 -2.02 -7.08
CA LEU A 585 -9.35 -2.90 -7.69
C LEU A 585 -9.99 -4.21 -8.14
N ASN A 586 -9.61 -4.67 -9.33
CA ASN A 586 -9.94 -6.00 -9.84
C ASN A 586 -8.85 -6.51 -10.81
N GLN A 587 -9.00 -7.72 -11.34
CA GLN A 587 -8.00 -8.31 -12.25
C GLN A 587 -7.78 -7.49 -13.54
N ARG A 588 -8.81 -6.84 -14.07
CA ARG A 588 -8.71 -6.00 -15.28
C ARG A 588 -8.14 -4.61 -14.99
N HIS A 589 -8.35 -4.12 -13.78
CA HIS A 589 -7.91 -2.81 -13.32
C HIS A 589 -7.12 -2.93 -12.01
N PRO A 590 -5.90 -3.49 -12.06
CA PRO A 590 -5.07 -3.69 -10.86
C PRO A 590 -4.61 -2.37 -10.21
N SER A 591 -4.65 -1.27 -10.96
CA SER A 591 -4.35 0.08 -10.47
C SER A 591 -5.60 0.91 -10.12
N GLY A 592 -6.81 0.36 -10.26
CA GLY A 592 -8.07 1.06 -10.00
C GLY A 592 -8.95 1.22 -11.23
N HIS A 593 -10.22 0.84 -11.11
CA HIS A 593 -11.23 1.02 -12.14
C HIS A 593 -11.55 2.51 -12.32
N PRO A 594 -11.45 3.09 -13.53
CA PRO A 594 -11.49 4.54 -13.73
C PRO A 594 -12.85 5.19 -13.42
N ARG A 595 -13.92 4.40 -13.32
CA ARG A 595 -15.32 4.87 -13.18
C ARG A 595 -16.11 4.22 -12.03
N LEU A 596 -15.47 3.35 -11.24
CA LEU A 596 -16.10 2.66 -10.11
C LEU A 596 -15.31 3.01 -8.84
N PHE A 597 -16.00 3.59 -7.87
CA PHE A 597 -15.41 4.03 -6.60
C PHE A 597 -16.13 3.34 -5.46
N LEU A 598 -15.40 2.85 -4.46
CA LEU A 598 -15.97 2.28 -3.26
C LEU A 598 -15.26 2.87 -2.05
N TYR A 599 -16.00 3.54 -1.17
CA TYR A 599 -15.43 3.99 0.09
C TYR A 599 -16.48 3.88 1.21
N GLY A 600 -16.12 3.24 2.31
CA GLY A 600 -17.06 2.96 3.39
C GLY A 600 -16.71 1.72 4.19
N VAL A 601 -17.69 1.21 4.95
CA VAL A 601 -17.49 0.07 5.85
C VAL A 601 -16.97 -1.18 5.13
N PRO A 602 -17.37 -1.52 3.88
CA PRO A 602 -16.80 -2.66 3.17
C PRO A 602 -15.28 -2.59 2.89
N THR A 603 -14.65 -1.42 3.06
CA THR A 603 -13.20 -1.24 2.92
C THR A 603 -12.47 -1.17 4.27
N GLU A 604 -13.17 -1.45 5.38
CA GLU A 604 -12.54 -1.58 6.71
C GLU A 604 -11.46 -2.66 6.67
N ALA A 605 -10.23 -2.31 7.06
CA ALA A 605 -8.95 -3.02 6.88
C ALA A 605 -8.07 -2.58 5.71
N VAL A 606 -8.64 -1.98 4.66
CA VAL A 606 -7.88 -1.05 3.79
C VAL A 606 -7.72 0.28 4.50
N HIS A 607 -8.82 0.73 5.12
CA HIS A 607 -8.91 1.92 5.95
C HIS A 607 -9.27 1.57 7.38
N TRP A 608 -8.58 2.16 8.34
CA TRP A 608 -8.88 1.99 9.75
C TRP A 608 -9.96 2.99 10.22
N VAL A 609 -11.02 2.47 10.86
CA VAL A 609 -12.13 3.24 11.45
C VAL A 609 -12.86 4.06 10.39
N THR A 610 -13.59 3.37 9.50
CA THR A 610 -14.39 3.96 8.42
C THR A 610 -15.76 4.48 8.88
N ALA A 611 -16.20 4.09 10.09
CA ALA A 611 -17.51 4.44 10.66
C ALA A 611 -17.52 5.73 11.51
N ALA A 612 -16.49 6.58 11.42
CA ALA A 612 -16.45 7.85 12.14
C ALA A 612 -17.25 8.96 11.43
N GLY A 613 -18.00 9.75 12.19
CA GLY A 613 -18.69 10.94 11.70
C GLY A 613 -17.78 12.16 11.57
N ALA A 614 -18.15 13.10 10.71
CA ALA A 614 -17.44 14.36 10.52
C ALA A 614 -17.71 15.36 11.67
N ARG A 615 -16.68 16.09 12.06
CA ARG A 615 -16.73 17.17 13.07
C ARG A 615 -16.43 18.52 12.38
N PRO A 616 -17.02 19.62 12.85
CA PRO A 616 -16.67 20.95 12.37
C PRO A 616 -15.30 21.40 12.88
N GLY A 617 -14.63 22.26 12.11
CA GLY A 617 -13.34 22.89 12.43
C GLY A 617 -12.17 21.92 12.57
N VAL A 618 -12.29 20.71 12.03
CA VAL A 618 -11.19 19.76 11.93
C VAL A 618 -11.08 19.26 10.50
N ASP A 619 -9.85 18.90 10.10
CA ASP A 619 -9.52 18.33 8.78
C ASP A 619 -10.17 16.95 8.58
N SER A 620 -11.49 16.94 8.34
CA SER A 620 -12.32 15.75 8.30
C SER A 620 -12.05 14.93 7.04
N ILE A 621 -11.57 13.71 7.24
CA ILE A 621 -11.21 12.80 6.16
C ILE A 621 -12.40 12.50 5.24
N THR A 622 -13.61 12.44 5.78
CA THR A 622 -14.84 12.17 5.02
C THR A 622 -15.06 13.18 3.90
N PHE A 623 -14.80 14.47 4.14
CA PHE A 623 -14.97 15.52 3.14
C PHE A 623 -13.82 15.54 2.14
N ARG A 624 -12.58 15.27 2.58
CA ARG A 624 -11.41 15.14 1.69
C ARG A 624 -11.59 14.00 0.68
N ASP A 625 -12.10 12.88 1.17
CA ASP A 625 -12.35 11.68 0.36
C ASP A 625 -13.51 11.91 -0.60
N ALA A 626 -14.61 12.50 -0.13
CA ALA A 626 -15.75 12.87 -0.95
C ALA A 626 -15.38 13.88 -2.05
N ASP A 627 -14.54 14.88 -1.75
CA ASP A 627 -14.09 15.88 -2.72
C ASP A 627 -13.24 15.26 -3.83
N ALA A 628 -12.30 14.40 -3.47
CA ALA A 628 -11.47 13.70 -4.46
C ALA A 628 -12.29 12.78 -5.37
N ILE A 629 -13.27 12.06 -4.82
CA ILE A 629 -14.22 11.26 -5.61
C ILE A 629 -15.05 12.16 -6.53
N ALA A 630 -15.66 13.21 -6.00
CA ALA A 630 -16.50 14.12 -6.76
C ALA A 630 -15.73 14.74 -7.94
N ARG A 631 -14.49 15.17 -7.71
CA ARG A 631 -13.63 15.69 -8.78
C ARG A 631 -13.26 14.64 -9.82
N ALA A 632 -12.95 13.41 -9.40
CA ALA A 632 -12.68 12.31 -10.33
C ALA A 632 -13.90 11.99 -11.21
N VAL A 633 -15.10 12.03 -10.63
CA VAL A 633 -16.38 11.88 -11.36
C VAL A 633 -16.62 13.01 -12.35
N LEU A 634 -16.31 14.25 -11.94
CA LEU A 634 -16.57 15.46 -12.73
C LEU A 634 -15.43 15.85 -13.67
N ALA A 635 -14.33 15.08 -13.70
CA ALA A 635 -13.26 15.27 -14.65
C ALA A 635 -13.79 15.02 -16.06
N GLU A 636 -13.48 15.93 -17.01
CA GLU A 636 -13.89 15.74 -18.39
C GLU A 636 -13.13 14.54 -18.96
N ALA A 637 -13.83 13.44 -19.19
CA ALA A 637 -13.34 12.41 -20.09
C ALA A 637 -13.13 13.08 -21.45
N GLN A 638 -11.89 13.04 -21.98
CA GLN A 638 -11.62 13.30 -23.39
C GLN A 638 -12.49 12.34 -24.19
N THR A 639 -13.68 12.83 -24.52
CA THR A 639 -14.67 12.14 -25.33
C THR A 639 -14.45 12.68 -26.71
N GLY A 640 -13.80 11.85 -27.53
CA GLY A 640 -13.67 12.13 -28.95
C GLY A 640 -15.06 12.22 -29.55
N GLU A 641 -15.42 13.42 -29.96
CA GLU A 641 -16.32 13.77 -31.08
C GLU A 641 -16.55 15.29 -31.00
N SER A 642 -16.31 15.96 -32.13
CA SER A 642 -16.39 17.41 -32.37
C SER A 642 -15.39 18.31 -31.61
N ASP A 643 -14.23 18.54 -32.21
CA ASP A 643 -13.54 19.85 -32.29
C ASP A 643 -12.23 19.68 -33.10
N GLU A 644 -12.34 19.19 -34.34
CA GLU A 644 -11.17 18.98 -35.23
C GLU A 644 -10.59 20.29 -35.79
N ASP A 645 -11.33 21.40 -35.81
CA ASP A 645 -10.87 22.61 -36.52
C ASP A 645 -10.41 23.78 -35.62
N ASP A 646 -10.76 23.81 -34.32
CA ASP A 646 -10.40 24.94 -33.43
C ASP A 646 -9.39 24.57 -32.32
N GLN A 647 -9.03 23.28 -32.19
CA GLN A 647 -7.93 22.82 -31.31
C GLN A 647 -6.55 23.02 -31.93
N GLU A 648 -6.44 23.08 -33.26
CA GLU A 648 -5.16 23.31 -33.97
C GLU A 648 -4.52 24.65 -33.58
N ALA A 649 -5.33 25.67 -33.30
CA ALA A 649 -4.84 27.02 -33.02
C ALA A 649 -4.44 27.26 -31.55
N ARG A 650 -4.93 26.46 -30.59
CA ARG A 650 -4.62 26.62 -29.15
C ARG A 650 -3.69 25.53 -28.59
N MET A 651 -3.45 24.45 -29.33
CA MET A 651 -2.36 23.50 -29.07
C MET A 651 -0.96 24.08 -29.35
N MET A 652 -0.86 25.27 -29.94
CA MET A 652 0.41 25.94 -30.24
C MET A 652 1.01 26.79 -29.10
N SER A 653 0.52 26.70 -27.85
CA SER A 653 1.15 27.44 -26.73
C SER A 653 1.32 26.69 -25.41
N ILE A 654 1.48 25.37 -25.46
CA ILE A 654 2.27 24.66 -24.44
C ILE A 654 3.72 24.75 -24.93
N PRO A 655 4.72 25.11 -24.10
CA PRO A 655 6.10 25.18 -24.57
C PRO A 655 6.48 23.81 -25.17
N PRO A 656 7.05 23.76 -26.38
CA PRO A 656 7.52 22.51 -26.95
C PRO A 656 8.81 22.11 -26.23
N SER A 657 8.66 21.36 -25.13
CA SER A 657 9.68 20.45 -24.57
C SER A 657 9.17 19.86 -23.25
N SER A 658 8.99 18.52 -23.18
CA SER A 658 9.16 17.66 -21.98
C SER A 658 8.32 16.36 -21.95
N HIS A 659 7.86 15.81 -23.08
CA HIS A 659 7.48 14.38 -23.13
C HIS A 659 8.70 13.46 -23.25
N SER A 660 9.79 13.76 -22.53
CA SER A 660 10.99 12.94 -22.53
C SER A 660 10.99 11.98 -21.33
N ASP A 661 11.25 10.69 -21.58
CA ASP A 661 11.66 9.76 -20.52
C ASP A 661 13.08 10.15 -20.07
N SER A 662 13.15 11.06 -19.11
CA SER A 662 14.39 11.64 -18.59
C SER A 662 15.16 10.75 -17.62
N GLY A 663 14.60 9.59 -17.25
CA GLY A 663 15.21 8.72 -16.24
C GLY A 663 15.05 9.14 -14.80
N LEU A 664 14.17 10.11 -14.53
CA LEU A 664 13.86 10.59 -13.19
C LEU A 664 13.55 9.46 -12.19
N LEU A 665 12.80 8.44 -12.62
CA LEU A 665 12.40 7.31 -11.76
C LEU A 665 13.33 6.10 -11.84
N SER A 666 14.41 6.19 -12.62
CA SER A 666 15.37 5.10 -12.79
C SER A 666 16.79 5.67 -12.87
N PRO A 667 17.26 6.30 -11.77
CA PRO A 667 18.53 7.03 -11.76
C PRO A 667 19.74 6.15 -12.11
N VAL A 668 19.66 4.83 -11.90
CA VAL A 668 20.71 3.86 -12.25
C VAL A 668 21.12 3.89 -13.73
N ARG A 669 20.23 4.34 -14.62
CA ARG A 669 20.52 4.48 -16.06
C ARG A 669 20.55 5.92 -16.55
N ALA A 670 20.11 6.89 -15.74
CA ALA A 670 20.03 8.29 -16.13
C ALA A 670 21.41 8.87 -16.50
N GLY A 671 21.53 9.45 -17.69
CA GLY A 671 22.77 10.02 -18.21
C GLY A 671 23.80 9.00 -18.71
N THR A 672 23.44 7.72 -18.77
CA THR A 672 24.35 6.66 -19.26
C THR A 672 24.20 6.43 -20.77
N VAL A 673 25.25 5.92 -21.41
CA VAL A 673 25.27 5.67 -22.87
C VAL A 673 24.10 4.78 -23.33
N VAL A 674 23.72 3.79 -22.51
CA VAL A 674 22.67 2.82 -22.86
C VAL A 674 21.29 3.46 -23.02
N GLU A 675 21.03 4.62 -22.40
CA GLU A 675 19.77 5.34 -22.60
C GLU A 675 19.60 5.84 -24.02
N GLY A 676 20.67 6.41 -24.59
CA GLY A 676 20.67 6.89 -25.98
C GLY A 676 20.56 5.74 -26.97
N LEU A 677 21.16 4.58 -26.68
CA LEU A 677 21.10 3.40 -27.54
C LEU A 677 19.71 2.74 -27.61
N LEU A 678 18.85 3.01 -26.62
CA LEU A 678 17.54 2.36 -26.46
C LEU A 678 16.39 3.38 -26.42
N SER A 679 16.63 4.63 -26.84
CA SER A 679 15.58 5.64 -26.99
C SER A 679 14.66 5.29 -28.15
N ASP A 680 13.46 5.88 -28.18
CA ASP A 680 12.50 5.62 -29.26
C ASP A 680 13.09 6.03 -30.64
N GLU A 681 13.90 7.09 -30.69
CA GLU A 681 14.64 7.50 -31.90
C GLU A 681 15.68 6.47 -32.33
N ALA A 682 16.38 5.84 -31.37
CA ALA A 682 17.34 4.77 -31.68
C ALA A 682 16.65 3.52 -32.24
N TRP A 683 15.47 3.17 -31.70
CA TRP A 683 14.64 2.09 -32.24
C TRP A 683 14.15 2.39 -33.67
N ILE A 684 13.70 3.62 -33.94
CA ILE A 684 13.29 4.05 -35.28
C ILE A 684 14.47 4.02 -36.25
N SER A 685 15.62 4.57 -35.84
CA SER A 685 16.85 4.52 -36.61
C SER A 685 17.27 3.09 -36.92
N ALA A 686 17.17 2.17 -35.95
CA ALA A 686 17.48 0.76 -36.15
C ALA A 686 16.52 0.09 -37.16
N MET A 687 15.23 0.40 -37.14
CA MET A 687 14.26 -0.11 -38.13
C MET A 687 14.57 0.41 -39.54
N VAL A 688 14.87 1.71 -39.67
CA VAL A 688 15.27 2.32 -40.95
C VAL A 688 16.57 1.69 -41.48
N ARG A 689 17.56 1.47 -40.60
CA ARG A 689 18.82 0.82 -40.95
C ARG A 689 18.63 -0.65 -41.34
N ALA A 690 17.76 -1.38 -40.66
CA ALA A 690 17.41 -2.75 -41.01
C ALA A 690 16.76 -2.82 -42.40
N GLU A 691 15.85 -1.90 -42.72
CA GLU A 691 15.22 -1.84 -44.04
C GLU A 691 16.24 -1.49 -45.15
N ALA A 692 17.11 -0.50 -44.93
CA ALA A 692 18.17 -0.17 -45.87
C ALA A 692 19.17 -1.32 -46.07
N ALA A 693 19.52 -2.02 -44.99
CA ALA A 693 20.36 -3.21 -45.04
C ALA A 693 19.71 -4.35 -45.83
N LEU A 694 18.39 -4.55 -45.69
CA LEU A 694 17.65 -5.52 -46.49
C LEU A 694 17.69 -5.16 -47.98
N ALA A 695 17.47 -3.89 -48.32
CA ALA A 695 17.55 -3.41 -49.71
C ALA A 695 18.96 -3.61 -50.30
N ARG A 696 20.03 -3.32 -49.55
CA ARG A 696 21.41 -3.57 -50.00
C ARG A 696 21.69 -5.06 -50.20
N ALA A 697 21.24 -5.91 -49.27
CA ALA A 697 21.37 -7.36 -49.39
C ALA A 697 20.65 -7.88 -50.64
N GLN A 698 19.42 -7.43 -50.88
CA GLN A 698 18.65 -7.76 -52.08
C GLN A 698 19.32 -7.24 -53.36
N GLY A 699 19.88 -6.02 -53.34
CA GLY A 699 20.62 -5.45 -54.46
C GLY A 699 21.89 -6.23 -54.82
N LYS A 700 22.68 -6.63 -53.82
CA LYS A 700 23.87 -7.48 -53.99
C LYS A 700 23.54 -8.85 -54.58
N LEU A 701 22.35 -9.37 -54.29
CA LEU A 701 21.86 -10.64 -54.82
C LEU A 701 21.12 -10.49 -56.16
N GLY A 702 20.99 -9.26 -56.68
CA GLY A 702 20.28 -8.95 -57.92
C GLY A 702 18.76 -8.98 -57.80
N LEU A 703 18.19 -9.14 -56.60
CA LEU A 703 16.74 -9.27 -56.37
C LEU A 703 15.99 -7.94 -56.56
N ILE A 704 16.69 -6.83 -56.36
CA ILE A 704 16.23 -5.48 -56.73
C ILE A 704 17.34 -4.78 -57.53
N PRO A 705 17.02 -3.77 -58.37
CA PRO A 705 18.04 -3.01 -59.10
C PRO A 705 19.03 -2.35 -58.13
N ALA A 706 20.33 -2.39 -58.45
CA ALA A 706 21.37 -1.78 -57.61
C ALA A 706 21.11 -0.29 -57.33
N GLY A 707 20.67 0.46 -58.35
CA GLY A 707 20.29 1.86 -58.19
C GLY A 707 19.11 2.08 -57.22
N ALA A 708 18.18 1.13 -57.13
CA ALA A 708 17.09 1.20 -56.15
C ALA A 708 17.61 0.96 -54.73
N ALA A 709 18.52 0.02 -54.53
CA ALA A 709 19.17 -0.21 -53.24
C ALA A 709 19.99 1.01 -52.76
N GLU A 710 20.67 1.69 -53.69
CA GLU A 710 21.39 2.94 -53.43
C GLU A 710 20.43 4.09 -53.07
N ALA A 711 19.32 4.23 -53.80
CA ALA A 711 18.31 5.25 -53.52
C ALA A 711 17.65 5.05 -52.14
N ILE A 712 17.32 3.81 -51.77
CA ILE A 712 16.78 3.46 -50.44
C ILE A 712 17.80 3.78 -49.34
N THR A 713 19.07 3.42 -49.55
CA THR A 713 20.14 3.73 -48.59
C THR A 713 20.31 5.24 -48.41
N ARG A 714 20.38 6.01 -49.50
CA ARG A 714 20.52 7.48 -49.44
C ARG A 714 19.34 8.16 -48.75
N ALA A 715 18.11 7.69 -49.00
CA ALA A 715 16.93 8.20 -48.30
C ALA A 715 16.98 7.89 -46.79
N SER A 716 17.51 6.73 -46.41
CA SER A 716 17.64 6.31 -45.01
C SER A 716 18.66 7.13 -44.19
N GLU A 717 19.62 7.79 -44.84
CA GLU A 717 20.68 8.59 -44.19
C GLU A 717 20.26 10.02 -43.84
N HIS A 718 19.19 10.54 -44.46
CA HIS A 718 18.80 11.96 -44.38
C HIS A 718 17.39 12.21 -43.83
N HIS A 719 16.72 11.18 -43.35
CA HIS A 719 15.32 11.27 -42.94
C HIS A 719 15.15 11.16 -41.42
N ALA A 720 14.94 12.31 -40.77
CA ALA A 720 14.61 12.37 -39.36
C ALA A 720 13.11 12.09 -39.18
N ILE A 721 12.80 10.90 -38.68
CA ILE A 721 11.43 10.48 -38.38
C ILE A 721 11.11 10.86 -36.92
N GLU A 722 9.99 11.54 -36.73
CA GLU A 722 9.56 11.99 -35.40
C GLU A 722 8.88 10.83 -34.63
N ALA A 723 9.41 10.53 -33.43
CA ALA A 723 9.04 9.32 -32.70
C ALA A 723 7.59 9.30 -32.24
N ARG A 724 7.04 10.44 -31.81
CA ARG A 724 5.66 10.53 -31.36
C ARG A 724 4.67 10.23 -32.48
N THR A 725 4.95 10.71 -33.69
CA THR A 725 4.16 10.51 -34.90
C THR A 725 4.07 9.03 -35.23
N ILE A 726 5.22 8.33 -35.23
CA ILE A 726 5.25 6.87 -35.42
C ILE A 726 4.50 6.15 -34.30
N ALA A 727 4.70 6.52 -33.04
CA ALA A 727 4.03 5.87 -31.91
C ALA A 727 2.50 5.99 -31.99
N LEU A 728 1.97 7.13 -32.42
CA LEU A 728 0.53 7.33 -32.62
C LEU A 728 0.00 6.51 -33.81
N ALA A 729 0.74 6.50 -34.92
CA ALA A 729 0.37 5.72 -36.11
C ALA A 729 0.37 4.20 -35.84
N SER A 730 1.30 3.73 -35.00
CA SER A 730 1.46 2.31 -34.61
C SER A 730 0.20 1.70 -33.99
N ARG A 731 -0.69 2.51 -33.42
CA ARG A 731 -1.96 2.04 -32.82
C ARG A 731 -2.89 1.37 -33.84
N LYS A 732 -2.75 1.68 -35.13
CA LYS A 732 -3.58 1.11 -36.20
C LYS A 732 -3.21 -0.34 -36.55
N THR A 733 -1.95 -0.70 -36.34
CA THR A 733 -1.37 -1.99 -36.78
C THR A 733 -0.75 -2.79 -35.62
N ALA A 734 -0.85 -2.25 -34.40
CA ALA A 734 -0.21 -2.77 -33.19
C ALA A 734 1.33 -2.87 -33.27
N ASN A 735 1.97 -2.33 -34.31
CA ASN A 735 3.42 -2.31 -34.49
C ASN A 735 3.88 -1.06 -35.26
N PRO A 736 5.11 -0.56 -35.04
CA PRO A 736 5.58 0.69 -35.65
C PRO A 736 6.09 0.55 -37.08
N VAL A 737 6.39 -0.66 -37.55
CA VAL A 737 7.08 -0.86 -38.82
C VAL A 737 6.26 -0.34 -39.99
N VAL A 738 4.94 -0.56 -40.00
CA VAL A 738 4.11 -0.07 -41.12
C VAL A 738 4.21 1.45 -41.28
N ALA A 739 4.22 2.20 -40.17
CA ALA A 739 4.36 3.65 -40.20
C ALA A 739 5.77 4.08 -40.63
N VAL A 740 6.82 3.46 -40.05
CA VAL A 740 8.22 3.76 -40.40
C VAL A 740 8.51 3.47 -41.88
N ILE A 741 7.99 2.37 -42.41
CA ILE A 741 8.12 2.00 -43.81
C ILE A 741 7.33 2.94 -44.72
N GLY A 742 6.18 3.45 -44.26
CA GLY A 742 5.43 4.49 -44.97
C GLY A 742 6.28 5.75 -45.17
N GLU A 743 6.81 6.30 -44.09
CA GLU A 743 7.68 7.50 -44.11
C GLU A 743 8.93 7.27 -44.98
N LEU A 744 9.60 6.12 -44.83
CA LEU A 744 10.76 5.79 -45.66
C LEU A 744 10.40 5.66 -47.13
N ARG A 745 9.23 5.10 -47.47
CA ARG A 745 8.77 4.98 -48.86
C ARG A 745 8.53 6.36 -49.48
N ASP A 746 7.94 7.28 -48.74
CA ASP A 746 7.73 8.66 -49.18
C ASP A 746 9.05 9.40 -49.37
N ALA A 747 10.02 9.20 -48.45
CA ALA A 747 11.37 9.73 -48.59
C ALA A 747 12.09 9.17 -49.83
N VAL A 748 11.95 7.87 -50.10
CA VAL A 748 12.52 7.23 -51.31
C VAL A 748 11.82 7.73 -52.57
N GLN A 749 10.50 7.89 -52.56
CA GLN A 749 9.72 8.42 -53.68
C GLN A 749 10.19 9.83 -54.07
N ALA A 750 10.60 10.66 -53.10
CA ALA A 750 11.15 11.98 -53.34
C ALA A 750 12.57 11.95 -53.96
N VAL A 751 13.37 10.91 -53.66
CA VAL A 751 14.72 10.72 -54.21
C VAL A 751 14.70 10.06 -55.59
N ASP A 752 13.94 8.97 -55.72
CA ASP A 752 13.75 8.20 -56.94
C ASP A 752 12.37 7.48 -56.91
N PRO A 753 11.37 8.00 -57.63
CA PRO A 753 10.05 7.40 -57.76
C PRO A 753 10.06 5.92 -58.19
N SER A 754 11.04 5.51 -59.00
CA SER A 754 11.14 4.13 -59.49
C SER A 754 11.69 3.17 -58.42
N ALA A 755 12.37 3.69 -57.40
CA ALA A 755 12.93 2.92 -56.29
C ALA A 755 11.90 2.62 -55.19
N ALA A 756 10.87 3.47 -55.02
CA ALA A 756 9.91 3.38 -53.92
C ALA A 756 9.11 2.06 -53.89
N VAL A 757 8.90 1.42 -55.04
CA VAL A 757 8.22 0.11 -55.15
C VAL A 757 9.04 -1.04 -54.55
N TYR A 758 10.35 -0.86 -54.39
CA TYR A 758 11.26 -1.87 -53.84
C TYR A 758 11.43 -1.76 -52.32
N VAL A 759 10.92 -0.68 -51.69
CA VAL A 759 10.91 -0.55 -50.23
C VAL A 759 10.05 -1.66 -49.63
N HIS A 760 10.61 -2.38 -48.66
CA HIS A 760 10.01 -3.48 -47.93
C HIS A 760 9.65 -4.71 -48.79
N ARG A 761 10.34 -4.89 -49.93
CA ARG A 761 10.00 -5.93 -50.90
C ARG A 761 10.19 -7.34 -50.33
N GLY A 762 9.09 -8.09 -50.27
CA GLY A 762 9.06 -9.49 -49.83
C GLY A 762 9.14 -9.70 -48.31
N SER A 763 9.28 -8.60 -47.55
CA SER A 763 9.44 -8.59 -46.10
C SER A 763 8.10 -8.57 -45.35
N THR A 764 8.17 -8.54 -44.02
CA THR A 764 7.05 -8.34 -43.10
C THR A 764 7.46 -7.44 -41.95
N SER A 765 6.49 -6.88 -41.22
CA SER A 765 6.73 -6.01 -40.06
C SER A 765 7.69 -6.65 -39.05
N GLN A 766 7.54 -7.93 -38.76
CA GLN A 766 8.36 -8.61 -37.76
C GLN A 766 9.82 -8.84 -38.20
N ASP A 767 10.10 -8.99 -39.51
CA ASP A 767 11.48 -9.13 -40.01
C ASP A 767 12.29 -7.87 -39.65
N ILE A 768 11.72 -6.70 -39.89
CA ILE A 768 12.37 -5.41 -39.64
C ILE A 768 12.41 -5.09 -38.15
N PHE A 769 11.31 -5.32 -37.43
CA PHE A 769 11.26 -5.02 -36.00
C PHE A 769 12.24 -5.89 -35.20
N ASP A 770 12.21 -7.20 -35.40
CA ASP A 770 13.05 -8.12 -34.62
C ASP A 770 14.53 -7.97 -35.01
N THR A 771 14.84 -7.67 -36.28
CA THR A 771 16.21 -7.32 -36.68
C THR A 771 16.68 -6.03 -36.00
N ALA A 772 15.85 -4.97 -35.98
CA ALA A 772 16.16 -3.72 -35.30
C ALA A 772 16.38 -3.92 -33.78
N LEU A 773 15.51 -4.72 -33.16
CA LEU A 773 15.62 -5.11 -31.75
C LEU A 773 16.96 -5.81 -31.48
N MET A 774 17.38 -6.77 -32.32
CA MET A 774 18.67 -7.45 -32.18
C MET A 774 19.86 -6.51 -32.43
N MET A 775 19.73 -5.52 -33.33
CA MET A 775 20.75 -4.49 -33.54
C MET A 775 20.96 -3.62 -32.29
N VAL A 776 19.88 -3.10 -31.69
CA VAL A 776 19.98 -2.26 -30.47
C VAL A 776 20.40 -3.09 -29.25
N ALA A 777 19.94 -4.33 -29.13
CA ALA A 777 20.38 -5.25 -28.09
C ALA A 777 21.87 -5.56 -28.20
N GLN A 778 22.38 -5.82 -29.40
CA GLN A 778 23.81 -6.07 -29.62
C GLN A 778 24.66 -4.85 -29.29
N ALA A 779 24.20 -3.63 -29.62
CA ALA A 779 24.89 -2.40 -29.24
C ALA A 779 24.94 -2.24 -27.70
N ALA A 780 23.80 -2.40 -27.02
CA ALA A 780 23.74 -2.33 -25.56
C ALA A 780 24.59 -3.42 -24.88
N LEU A 781 24.61 -4.65 -25.39
CA LEU A 781 25.43 -5.74 -24.86
C LEU A 781 26.94 -5.48 -25.02
N ARG A 782 27.37 -4.77 -26.08
CA ARG A 782 28.77 -4.36 -26.23
C ARG A 782 29.19 -3.33 -25.18
N GLU A 783 28.32 -2.36 -24.87
CA GLU A 783 28.57 -1.41 -23.78
C GLU A 783 28.61 -2.11 -22.42
N ILE A 784 27.67 -3.05 -22.19
CA ILE A 784 27.67 -3.88 -20.98
C ILE A 784 28.97 -4.69 -20.87
N ASP A 785 29.42 -5.36 -21.94
CA ASP A 785 30.69 -6.10 -21.94
C ASP A 785 31.90 -5.19 -21.65
N ALA A 786 31.94 -3.99 -22.23
CA ALA A 786 33.01 -3.02 -21.99
C ALA A 786 33.12 -2.63 -20.51
N SER A 787 31.99 -2.26 -19.87
CA SER A 787 31.98 -1.95 -18.44
C SER A 787 32.35 -3.17 -17.59
N LEU A 788 31.86 -4.38 -17.93
CA LEU A 788 32.19 -5.60 -17.20
C LEU A 788 33.69 -5.95 -17.26
N ARG A 789 34.36 -5.71 -18.41
CA ARG A 789 35.84 -5.85 -18.52
C ARG A 789 36.56 -4.93 -17.54
N LEU A 790 36.14 -3.67 -17.46
CA LEU A 790 36.75 -2.68 -16.58
C LEU A 790 36.51 -3.03 -15.10
N VAL A 791 35.28 -3.45 -14.76
CA VAL A 791 34.93 -3.95 -13.43
C VAL A 791 35.79 -5.17 -13.07
N SER A 792 35.87 -6.18 -13.94
CA SER A 792 36.65 -7.40 -13.70
C SER A 792 38.15 -7.09 -13.49
N CYS A 793 38.73 -6.22 -14.32
CA CYS A 793 40.12 -5.79 -14.21
C CYS A 793 40.40 -5.12 -12.85
N ARG A 794 39.55 -4.17 -12.45
CA ARG A 794 39.71 -3.46 -11.16
C ARG A 794 39.49 -4.39 -9.96
N LEU A 795 38.55 -5.32 -10.02
CA LEU A 795 38.35 -6.33 -8.99
C LEU A 795 39.54 -7.28 -8.88
N GLY A 796 40.18 -7.63 -9.99
CA GLY A 796 41.44 -8.39 -10.00
C GLY A 796 42.57 -7.64 -9.30
N ALA A 797 42.78 -6.36 -9.65
CA ALA A 797 43.76 -5.52 -8.97
C ALA A 797 43.49 -5.39 -7.46
N MET A 798 42.22 -5.22 -7.08
CA MET A 798 41.78 -5.15 -5.68
C MET A 798 42.02 -6.47 -4.94
N ALA A 799 41.74 -7.61 -5.59
CA ALA A 799 41.98 -8.93 -5.03
C ALA A 799 43.47 -9.18 -4.73
N SER A 800 44.36 -8.81 -5.65
CA SER A 800 45.80 -8.93 -5.46
C SER A 800 46.31 -7.95 -4.39
N ALA A 801 45.92 -6.67 -4.44
CA ALA A 801 46.35 -5.64 -3.50
C ALA A 801 45.93 -5.95 -2.04
N HIS A 802 44.77 -6.58 -1.87
CA HIS A 802 44.21 -6.91 -0.55
C HIS A 802 44.24 -8.40 -0.21
N GLY A 803 45.06 -9.19 -0.92
CA GLY A 803 45.20 -10.64 -0.70
C GLY A 803 45.53 -11.02 0.74
N ARG A 804 46.19 -10.13 1.49
CA ARG A 804 46.55 -10.31 2.91
C ARG A 804 45.81 -9.38 3.88
N THR A 805 44.84 -8.61 3.40
CA THR A 805 44.06 -7.69 4.25
C THR A 805 43.05 -8.49 5.07
N LEU A 806 43.33 -8.67 6.36
CA LEU A 806 42.50 -9.44 7.29
C LEU A 806 41.10 -8.83 7.47
N GLN A 807 40.06 -9.66 7.39
CA GLN A 807 38.65 -9.28 7.55
C GLN A 807 37.89 -10.41 8.27
N ALA A 808 36.83 -10.10 9.01
CA ALA A 808 35.94 -11.12 9.56
C ALA A 808 34.99 -11.65 8.47
N ALA A 809 34.94 -12.96 8.26
CA ALA A 809 33.92 -13.58 7.42
C ALA A 809 32.56 -13.48 8.14
N ARG A 810 31.49 -13.25 7.38
CA ARG A 810 30.13 -13.08 7.92
C ARG A 810 29.19 -14.13 7.34
N THR A 811 28.51 -14.86 8.21
CA THR A 811 27.51 -15.89 7.85
C THR A 811 26.23 -15.64 8.65
N LEU A 812 25.07 -15.61 7.99
CA LEU A 812 23.76 -15.32 8.62
C LEU A 812 23.76 -14.03 9.47
N GLY A 813 24.58 -13.03 9.08
CA GLY A 813 24.70 -11.75 9.77
C GLY A 813 25.70 -11.68 10.92
N GLY A 814 26.30 -12.80 11.35
CA GLY A 814 27.31 -12.87 12.42
C GLY A 814 28.73 -13.15 11.91
N HIS A 815 29.75 -12.86 12.73
CA HIS A 815 31.14 -13.25 12.46
C HIS A 815 31.29 -14.78 12.54
N ALA A 816 32.05 -15.35 11.60
CA ALA A 816 32.29 -16.79 11.51
C ALA A 816 33.77 -17.13 11.79
N VAL A 817 34.63 -16.93 10.79
CA VAL A 817 36.08 -17.18 10.85
C VAL A 817 36.85 -16.03 10.19
N PRO A 818 38.18 -15.93 10.35
CA PRO A 818 38.97 -14.95 9.61
C PRO A 818 38.94 -15.23 8.11
N THR A 819 38.97 -14.17 7.31
CA THR A 819 39.14 -14.22 5.84
C THR A 819 40.01 -13.03 5.41
N THR A 820 40.25 -12.88 4.12
CA THR A 820 40.88 -11.68 3.54
C THR A 820 39.89 -10.91 2.68
N PHE A 821 40.04 -9.58 2.61
CA PHE A 821 39.28 -8.76 1.68
C PHE A 821 39.63 -9.11 0.22
N GLY A 822 40.87 -9.54 -0.04
CA GLY A 822 41.30 -10.05 -1.34
C GLY A 822 40.45 -11.23 -1.84
N LEU A 823 40.16 -12.21 -0.98
CA LEU A 823 39.26 -13.32 -1.33
C LEU A 823 37.83 -12.83 -1.64
N LYS A 824 37.34 -11.82 -0.91
CA LYS A 824 36.02 -11.22 -1.20
C LYS A 824 35.99 -10.54 -2.57
N ALA A 825 37.03 -9.77 -2.91
CA ALA A 825 37.17 -9.14 -4.21
C ALA A 825 37.37 -10.17 -5.34
N ALA A 826 38.12 -11.25 -5.11
CA ALA A 826 38.26 -12.36 -6.05
C ALA A 826 36.92 -13.05 -6.30
N THR A 827 36.10 -13.21 -5.26
CA THR A 827 34.73 -13.73 -5.39
C THR A 827 33.84 -12.80 -6.21
N TRP A 828 33.92 -11.48 -5.99
CA TRP A 828 33.21 -10.52 -6.85
C TRP A 828 33.65 -10.62 -8.31
N LYS A 829 34.97 -10.69 -8.55
CA LYS A 829 35.51 -10.85 -9.90
C LYS A 829 34.94 -12.10 -10.57
N ARG A 830 34.89 -13.23 -9.85
CA ARG A 830 34.33 -14.48 -10.40
C ARG A 830 32.89 -14.32 -10.89
N TYR A 831 32.03 -13.69 -10.09
CA TYR A 831 30.65 -13.40 -10.50
C TYR A 831 30.59 -12.56 -11.77
N VAL A 832 31.45 -11.54 -11.88
CA VAL A 832 31.52 -10.66 -13.05
C VAL A 832 32.06 -11.40 -14.27
N ASP A 833 33.10 -12.22 -14.13
CA ASP A 833 33.66 -13.03 -15.22
C ASP A 833 32.63 -14.03 -15.76
N ASP A 834 31.91 -14.73 -14.88
CA ASP A 834 30.87 -15.68 -15.28
C ASP A 834 29.71 -14.96 -16.01
N ALA A 835 29.35 -13.75 -15.58
CA ALA A 835 28.34 -12.94 -16.26
C ALA A 835 28.84 -12.41 -17.62
N GLN A 836 30.09 -11.99 -17.68
CA GLN A 836 30.73 -11.51 -18.90
C GLN A 836 30.83 -12.64 -19.95
N GLU A 837 31.11 -13.87 -19.54
CA GLU A 837 31.12 -15.04 -20.43
C GLU A 837 29.77 -15.23 -21.13
N ARG A 838 28.64 -15.01 -20.43
CA ARG A 838 27.30 -15.07 -21.02
C ARG A 838 27.10 -13.99 -22.07
N VAL A 839 27.49 -12.75 -21.77
CA VAL A 839 27.39 -11.63 -22.72
C VAL A 839 28.30 -11.87 -23.94
N THR A 840 29.55 -12.26 -23.71
CA THR A 840 30.51 -12.55 -24.78
C THR A 840 30.04 -13.72 -25.64
N SER A 841 29.41 -14.74 -25.06
CA SER A 841 28.83 -15.86 -25.82
C SER A 841 27.74 -15.39 -26.79
N LEU A 842 26.91 -14.41 -26.42
CA LEU A 842 25.89 -13.83 -27.32
C LEU A 842 26.50 -12.97 -28.42
N LEU A 843 27.66 -12.35 -28.16
CA LEU A 843 28.39 -11.52 -29.12
C LEU A 843 29.34 -12.34 -30.02
N SER A 844 29.59 -13.60 -29.68
CA SER A 844 30.47 -14.52 -30.41
C SER A 844 29.78 -15.10 -31.65
N GLY A 845 30.55 -15.63 -32.60
CA GLY A 845 29.99 -16.39 -33.74
C GLY A 845 29.14 -15.58 -34.74
N GLY A 846 29.32 -14.25 -34.79
CA GLY A 846 28.54 -13.34 -35.65
C GLY A 846 27.50 -12.52 -34.90
N GLY A 847 27.29 -12.78 -33.60
CA GLY A 847 26.42 -12.00 -32.73
C GLY A 847 24.97 -12.46 -32.72
N LEU A 848 24.05 -11.54 -32.40
CA LEU A 848 22.61 -11.82 -32.38
C LEU A 848 22.05 -12.01 -33.80
N PRO A 849 20.97 -12.79 -34.01
CA PRO A 849 20.49 -13.12 -35.36
C PRO A 849 19.68 -12.01 -36.04
N VAL A 850 19.75 -11.90 -37.37
CA VAL A 850 18.72 -11.18 -38.16
C VAL A 850 17.39 -11.94 -38.13
N SER A 851 16.27 -11.24 -38.34
CA SER A 851 14.96 -11.85 -38.56
C SER A 851 14.59 -11.78 -40.04
N VAL A 852 14.41 -12.94 -40.67
CA VAL A 852 14.07 -13.07 -42.09
C VAL A 852 13.17 -14.27 -42.30
N GLY A 853 11.87 -14.02 -42.40
CA GLY A 853 10.83 -15.06 -42.54
C GLY A 853 9.68 -14.68 -43.46
N GLY A 854 9.47 -13.39 -43.76
CA GLY A 854 8.31 -12.94 -44.52
C GLY A 854 6.99 -13.21 -43.77
N ALA A 855 5.85 -13.04 -44.46
CA ALA A 855 4.52 -12.92 -43.83
C ALA A 855 4.20 -13.96 -42.74
N GLY A 856 4.48 -15.25 -43.01
CA GLY A 856 4.24 -16.38 -42.10
C GLY A 856 5.42 -17.34 -42.00
N GLY A 857 6.66 -16.83 -42.00
CA GLY A 857 7.86 -17.66 -41.80
C GLY A 857 8.28 -18.55 -42.98
N THR A 858 7.65 -18.43 -44.14
CA THR A 858 7.96 -19.24 -45.34
C THR A 858 8.93 -18.58 -46.32
N ALA A 859 9.22 -17.29 -46.12
CA ALA A 859 9.99 -16.44 -47.03
C ALA A 859 9.46 -16.38 -48.47
N ALA A 860 8.18 -16.72 -48.71
CA ALA A 860 7.59 -16.82 -50.05
C ALA A 860 7.74 -15.53 -50.87
N GLY A 861 7.56 -14.36 -50.25
CA GLY A 861 7.72 -13.06 -50.92
C GLY A 861 9.15 -12.82 -51.43
N TYR A 862 10.16 -13.24 -50.66
CA TYR A 862 11.56 -13.16 -51.06
C TYR A 862 11.90 -14.14 -52.20
N ILE A 863 11.38 -15.37 -52.11
CA ILE A 863 11.60 -16.42 -53.12
C ILE A 863 10.98 -16.02 -54.46
N GLU A 864 9.77 -15.46 -54.43
CA GLU A 864 9.10 -15.01 -55.65
C GLU A 864 9.83 -13.82 -56.29
N ALA A 865 10.35 -12.89 -55.47
CA ALA A 865 11.21 -11.82 -55.97
C ALA A 865 12.47 -12.36 -56.67
N ALA A 866 13.06 -13.45 -56.17
CA ALA A 866 14.20 -14.11 -56.81
C ALA A 866 13.84 -14.77 -58.15
N ARG A 867 12.67 -15.42 -58.23
CA ARG A 867 12.19 -16.05 -59.48
C ARG A 867 11.97 -15.05 -60.61
N LEU A 868 11.46 -13.86 -60.29
CA LEU A 868 11.25 -12.80 -61.28
C LEU A 868 12.54 -12.34 -61.96
N VAL A 869 13.69 -12.48 -61.30
CA VAL A 869 15.00 -12.10 -61.84
C VAL A 869 15.73 -13.30 -62.47
N GLY A 870 15.52 -14.51 -61.94
CA GLY A 870 16.25 -15.73 -62.31
C GLY A 870 15.88 -16.39 -63.66
N GLY A 871 15.11 -15.72 -64.53
CA GLY A 871 14.88 -16.18 -65.91
C GLY A 871 14.16 -17.53 -66.06
N GLY A 872 13.51 -18.05 -65.02
CA GLY A 872 12.76 -19.32 -65.06
C GLY A 872 13.58 -20.57 -64.71
N GLU A 873 14.83 -20.44 -64.25
CA GLU A 873 15.56 -21.57 -63.66
C GLU A 873 14.94 -22.01 -62.31
N GLU A 874 14.96 -23.32 -62.05
CA GLU A 874 14.46 -23.89 -60.80
C GLU A 874 15.40 -23.54 -59.63
N LEU A 875 15.06 -22.46 -58.91
CA LEU A 875 15.81 -22.00 -57.74
C LEU A 875 15.42 -22.81 -56.49
N ASP A 876 16.40 -23.41 -55.82
CA ASP A 876 16.21 -24.01 -54.50
C ASP A 876 15.87 -22.93 -53.47
N ALA A 877 14.61 -22.93 -53.01
CA ALA A 877 14.07 -21.97 -52.04
C ALA A 877 14.90 -21.87 -50.76
N ARG A 878 15.49 -22.97 -50.28
CA ARG A 878 16.33 -22.96 -49.06
C ARG A 878 17.65 -22.25 -49.31
N GLN A 879 18.24 -22.45 -50.48
CA GLN A 879 19.48 -21.75 -50.86
C GLN A 879 19.24 -20.26 -51.06
N VAL A 880 18.11 -19.88 -51.65
CA VAL A 880 17.73 -18.46 -51.78
C VAL A 880 17.58 -17.80 -50.42
N LEU A 881 16.82 -18.42 -49.50
CA LEU A 881 16.66 -17.90 -48.14
C LEU A 881 18.00 -17.79 -47.41
N ALA A 882 18.84 -18.83 -47.47
CA ALA A 882 20.16 -18.81 -46.85
C ALA A 882 21.04 -17.68 -47.40
N ARG A 883 21.05 -17.46 -48.72
CA ARG A 883 21.80 -16.35 -49.35
C ARG A 883 21.29 -14.98 -48.89
N ILE A 884 19.97 -14.79 -48.81
CA ILE A 884 19.37 -13.54 -48.31
C ILE A 884 19.72 -13.34 -46.85
N ALA A 885 19.55 -14.36 -46.00
CA ALA A 885 19.88 -14.29 -44.58
C ALA A 885 21.36 -13.96 -44.36
N THR A 886 22.28 -14.61 -45.08
CA THR A 886 23.73 -14.33 -45.01
C THR A 886 24.06 -12.91 -45.50
N ALA A 887 23.49 -12.47 -46.62
CA ALA A 887 23.71 -11.12 -47.12
C ALA A 887 23.14 -10.06 -46.15
N PHE A 888 21.96 -10.29 -45.60
CA PHE A 888 21.31 -9.38 -44.66
C PHE A 888 22.05 -9.32 -43.31
N ALA A 889 22.52 -10.46 -42.82
CA ALA A 889 23.41 -10.57 -41.67
C ALA A 889 24.70 -9.76 -41.88
N ALA A 890 25.34 -9.89 -43.05
CA ALA A 890 26.55 -9.13 -43.39
C ALA A 890 26.30 -7.60 -43.43
N GLU A 891 25.14 -7.16 -43.93
CA GLU A 891 24.77 -5.74 -44.00
C GLU A 891 24.44 -5.12 -42.63
N THR A 892 23.93 -5.92 -41.70
CA THR A 892 23.53 -5.47 -40.35
C THR A 892 24.62 -5.66 -39.30
N GLY A 893 25.59 -6.55 -39.57
CA GLY A 893 26.58 -6.98 -38.58
C GLY A 893 26.02 -7.94 -37.53
N LEU A 894 24.95 -8.66 -37.89
CA LEU A 894 24.28 -9.69 -37.09
C LEU A 894 24.59 -11.09 -37.67
N ALA A 895 24.12 -12.15 -37.02
CA ALA A 895 24.25 -13.53 -37.47
C ALA A 895 23.10 -13.94 -38.41
N ALA A 896 23.38 -14.85 -39.34
CA ALA A 896 22.35 -15.48 -40.16
C ALA A 896 21.72 -16.64 -39.39
N PRO A 897 20.40 -16.64 -39.11
CA PRO A 897 19.77 -17.75 -38.42
C PRO A 897 19.61 -18.96 -39.37
N PRO A 898 19.59 -20.21 -38.83
CA PRO A 898 19.40 -21.40 -39.65
C PRO A 898 17.97 -21.50 -40.23
N MET A 899 16.99 -20.87 -39.59
CA MET A 899 15.58 -20.81 -39.98
C MET A 899 14.95 -19.51 -39.47
N PRO A 900 13.80 -19.08 -40.03
CA PRO A 900 13.02 -17.98 -39.46
C PRO A 900 12.60 -18.27 -38.02
N TRP A 901 12.59 -17.25 -37.16
CA TRP A 901 12.38 -17.42 -35.72
C TRP A 901 11.22 -16.57 -35.16
N HIS A 902 10.27 -16.15 -36.00
CA HIS A 902 9.09 -15.35 -35.58
C HIS A 902 8.29 -15.99 -34.44
N ALA A 903 8.18 -17.32 -34.45
CA ALA A 903 7.50 -18.12 -33.42
C ALA A 903 8.49 -18.88 -32.49
N ALA A 904 9.78 -18.51 -32.52
CA ALA A 904 10.82 -19.08 -31.67
C ALA A 904 11.66 -17.96 -31.01
N PRO A 905 11.09 -17.22 -30.04
CA PRO A 905 11.71 -16.02 -29.46
C PRO A 905 12.89 -16.30 -28.52
N THR A 906 13.53 -17.47 -28.63
CA THR A 906 14.73 -17.87 -27.86
C THR A 906 15.82 -16.78 -27.85
N PRO A 907 16.14 -16.08 -28.97
CA PRO A 907 17.12 -15.00 -28.92
C PRO A 907 16.79 -13.88 -27.92
N MET A 908 15.50 -13.52 -27.76
CA MET A 908 15.08 -12.52 -26.78
C MET A 908 15.20 -13.03 -25.35
N ALA A 909 14.87 -14.31 -25.12
CA ALA A 909 15.04 -14.96 -23.82
C ALA A 909 16.52 -15.09 -23.42
N ASP A 910 17.41 -15.38 -24.36
CA ASP A 910 18.85 -15.48 -24.11
C ASP A 910 19.44 -14.13 -23.68
N VAL A 911 19.06 -13.04 -24.35
CA VAL A 911 19.45 -11.67 -23.96
C VAL A 911 18.92 -11.32 -22.57
N ALA A 912 17.65 -11.61 -22.28
CA ALA A 912 17.05 -11.36 -20.97
C ALA A 912 17.71 -12.18 -19.85
N SER A 913 18.11 -13.41 -20.15
CA SER A 913 18.85 -14.30 -19.24
C SER A 913 20.22 -13.71 -18.90
N ALA A 914 20.96 -13.25 -19.91
CA ALA A 914 22.24 -12.59 -19.71
C ALA A 914 22.09 -11.32 -18.85
N CYS A 915 21.07 -10.50 -19.10
CA CYS A 915 20.77 -9.30 -18.30
C CYS A 915 20.52 -9.64 -16.81
N ALA A 916 19.73 -10.68 -16.53
CA ALA A 916 19.47 -11.12 -15.16
C ALA A 916 20.75 -11.62 -14.45
N ILE A 917 21.62 -12.34 -15.16
CA ILE A 917 22.89 -12.83 -14.61
C ILE A 917 23.85 -11.67 -14.34
N VAL A 918 23.97 -10.71 -15.27
CA VAL A 918 24.81 -9.51 -15.10
C VAL A 918 24.36 -8.69 -13.89
N THR A 919 23.07 -8.38 -13.79
CA THR A 919 22.54 -7.60 -12.65
C THR A 919 22.64 -8.33 -11.32
N ALA A 920 22.55 -9.67 -11.31
CA ALA A 920 22.85 -10.46 -10.12
C ALA A 920 24.33 -10.37 -9.72
N ALA A 921 25.26 -10.42 -10.68
CA ALA A 921 26.70 -10.33 -10.44
C ALA A 921 27.09 -8.98 -9.82
N VAL A 922 26.72 -7.87 -10.45
CA VAL A 922 27.00 -6.53 -9.90
C VAL A 922 26.16 -6.23 -8.65
N GLY A 923 24.95 -6.79 -8.57
CA GLY A 923 24.09 -6.70 -7.39
C GLY A 923 24.70 -7.36 -6.14
N LYS A 924 25.45 -8.45 -6.30
CA LYS A 924 26.19 -9.09 -5.20
C LYS A 924 27.25 -8.14 -4.63
N ILE A 925 27.97 -7.43 -5.50
CA ILE A 925 28.94 -6.39 -5.09
C ILE A 925 28.22 -5.30 -4.30
N ALA A 926 27.12 -4.78 -4.84
CA ALA A 926 26.33 -3.73 -4.21
C ALA A 926 25.81 -4.12 -2.81
N VAL A 927 25.25 -5.33 -2.64
CA VAL A 927 24.76 -5.80 -1.33
C VAL A 927 25.88 -5.92 -0.30
N ASP A 928 27.06 -6.39 -0.73
CA ASP A 928 28.23 -6.43 0.15
C ASP A 928 28.69 -5.01 0.51
N VAL A 929 28.79 -4.07 -0.44
CA VAL A 929 29.16 -2.66 -0.17
C VAL A 929 28.16 -2.01 0.79
N LEU A 930 26.85 -2.13 0.54
CA LEU A 930 25.80 -1.62 1.43
C LEU A 930 25.92 -2.17 2.85
N THR A 931 26.39 -3.40 3.01
CA THR A 931 26.60 -4.02 4.32
C THR A 931 27.87 -3.52 4.98
N LEU A 932 28.98 -3.50 4.24
CA LEU A 932 30.29 -3.12 4.77
C LEU A 932 30.45 -1.61 4.98
N SER A 933 29.56 -0.80 4.40
CA SER A 933 29.48 0.65 4.60
C SER A 933 28.55 1.10 5.72
N ARG A 934 27.87 0.17 6.41
CA ARG A 934 27.05 0.53 7.59
C ARG A 934 27.93 1.17 8.66
N THR A 935 27.34 2.08 9.43
CA THR A 935 28.05 2.87 10.45
C THR A 935 28.79 2.01 11.46
N GLU A 936 28.23 0.86 11.83
CA GLU A 936 28.78 -0.05 12.83
C GLU A 936 29.88 -0.97 12.26
N ILE A 937 30.04 -1.03 10.94
CA ILE A 937 31.04 -1.88 10.26
C ILE A 937 32.16 -0.99 9.67
N GLY A 938 31.83 0.00 8.84
CA GLY A 938 32.76 1.00 8.34
C GLY A 938 33.98 0.47 7.55
N GLU A 939 33.89 -0.75 7.02
CA GLU A 939 34.99 -1.42 6.30
C GLU A 939 35.13 -0.89 4.87
N LEU A 940 34.04 -0.44 4.25
CA LEU A 940 34.01 0.14 2.91
C LEU A 940 33.27 1.49 2.92
N ALA A 941 33.61 2.36 1.98
CA ALA A 941 32.82 3.56 1.69
C ALA A 941 32.92 3.89 0.18
N GLU A 942 31.88 4.49 -0.39
CA GLU A 942 31.97 5.12 -1.71
C GLU A 942 32.83 6.40 -1.61
N SER A 943 33.59 6.77 -2.66
CA SER A 943 34.41 8.00 -2.62
C SER A 943 33.53 9.24 -2.44
N ALA A 944 34.13 10.31 -1.93
CA ALA A 944 33.47 11.56 -1.61
C ALA A 944 34.04 12.73 -2.41
N ASP A 945 34.29 12.47 -3.69
CA ASP A 945 34.62 13.54 -4.63
C ASP A 945 33.29 14.21 -5.04
N GLY A 946 33.05 15.42 -4.53
CA GLY A 946 31.82 16.20 -4.77
C GLY A 946 30.72 16.01 -3.72
N ASP A 947 29.52 16.53 -4.01
CA ASP A 947 28.31 16.46 -3.16
C ASP A 947 27.60 15.09 -3.21
N THR A 948 28.18 14.09 -3.89
CA THR A 948 27.57 12.77 -4.12
C THR A 948 27.35 12.02 -2.81
N GLY A 949 26.11 11.62 -2.55
CA GLY A 949 25.72 10.86 -1.36
C GLY A 949 25.68 11.65 -0.05
N VAL A 950 25.94 12.97 -0.07
CA VAL A 950 25.89 13.84 1.11
C VAL A 950 24.43 14.10 1.51
N SER A 951 24.08 13.73 2.74
CA SER A 951 22.76 14.00 3.29
C SER A 951 22.60 15.48 3.67
N SER A 952 21.66 16.19 3.05
CA SER A 952 21.36 17.61 3.33
C SER A 952 21.01 17.90 4.81
N ALA A 953 20.46 16.92 5.54
CA ALA A 953 20.12 17.04 6.95
C ALA A 953 21.23 16.60 7.93
N MET A 954 22.28 15.91 7.45
CA MET A 954 23.33 15.33 8.31
C MET A 954 24.68 15.37 7.58
N PRO A 955 25.52 16.39 7.85
CA PRO A 955 26.77 16.62 7.12
C PRO A 955 27.75 15.43 7.14
N GLN A 956 27.71 14.62 8.20
CA GLN A 956 28.54 13.42 8.36
C GLN A 956 28.00 12.17 7.64
N LYS A 957 26.72 12.16 7.23
CA LYS A 957 26.06 10.97 6.66
C LYS A 957 26.29 10.91 5.15
N ARG A 958 27.09 9.93 4.74
CA ARG A 958 27.37 9.60 3.34
C ARG A 958 26.65 8.31 2.97
N ASN A 959 25.64 8.39 2.12
CA ASN A 959 24.88 7.23 1.68
C ASN A 959 25.62 6.54 0.52
N PRO A 960 25.70 5.20 0.50
CA PRO A 960 26.23 4.43 -0.63
C PRO A 960 25.23 4.41 -1.80
N VAL A 961 25.20 5.51 -2.57
CA VAL A 961 24.19 5.75 -3.62
C VAL A 961 24.45 4.90 -4.87
N LEU A 962 25.71 4.66 -5.25
CA LEU A 962 26.05 3.83 -6.41
C LEU A 962 25.63 2.38 -6.18
N ALA A 963 25.96 1.81 -5.01
CA ALA A 963 25.52 0.49 -4.61
C ALA A 963 23.99 0.40 -4.49
N THR A 964 23.33 1.47 -4.03
CA THR A 964 21.86 1.52 -3.98
C THR A 964 21.23 1.46 -5.37
N MET A 965 21.79 2.21 -6.34
CA MET A 965 21.31 2.22 -7.72
C MET A 965 21.49 0.85 -8.39
N ILE A 966 22.67 0.22 -8.25
CA ILE A 966 22.92 -1.14 -8.77
C ILE A 966 21.95 -2.15 -8.16
N ARG A 967 21.73 -2.09 -6.84
CA ARG A 967 20.77 -2.99 -6.15
C ARG A 967 19.34 -2.77 -6.62
N SER A 968 18.96 -1.54 -6.98
CA SER A 968 17.62 -1.28 -7.51
C SER A 968 17.39 -1.99 -8.85
N ALA A 969 18.40 -2.05 -9.73
CA ALA A 969 18.30 -2.77 -11.00
C ALA A 969 18.27 -4.29 -10.78
N SER A 970 19.09 -4.82 -9.86
CA SER A 970 19.14 -6.26 -9.58
C SER A 970 17.86 -6.84 -8.98
N LEU A 971 17.00 -5.99 -8.39
CA LEU A 971 15.67 -6.37 -7.91
C LEU A 971 14.58 -6.29 -8.98
N GLN A 972 14.82 -5.59 -10.09
CA GLN A 972 13.83 -5.37 -11.15
C GLN A 972 14.01 -6.33 -12.33
N VAL A 973 15.24 -6.49 -12.82
CA VAL A 973 15.52 -7.29 -14.03
C VAL A 973 15.03 -8.74 -13.93
N PRO A 974 15.15 -9.47 -12.79
CA PRO A 974 14.60 -10.83 -12.69
C PRO A 974 13.08 -10.92 -12.91
N ALA A 975 12.32 -9.92 -12.46
CA ALA A 975 10.87 -9.87 -12.68
C ALA A 975 10.53 -9.60 -14.14
N LEU A 976 11.27 -8.70 -14.80
CA LEU A 976 11.11 -8.41 -16.23
C LEU A 976 11.46 -9.63 -17.09
N THR A 977 12.56 -10.32 -16.79
CA THR A 977 12.97 -11.58 -17.46
C THR A 977 11.91 -12.66 -17.30
N SER A 978 11.25 -12.76 -16.13
CA SER A 978 10.15 -13.71 -15.92
C SER A 978 8.97 -13.45 -16.87
N GLY A 979 8.66 -12.19 -17.15
CA GLY A 979 7.64 -11.81 -18.14
C GLY A 979 8.02 -12.23 -19.57
N ILE A 980 9.31 -12.14 -19.93
CA ILE A 980 9.81 -12.61 -21.23
C ILE A 980 9.69 -14.13 -21.34
N TYR A 981 10.02 -14.88 -20.27
CA TYR A 981 9.84 -16.34 -20.25
C TYR A 981 8.38 -16.76 -20.38
N ALA A 982 7.43 -15.99 -19.84
CA ALA A 982 6.01 -16.24 -20.03
C ALA A 982 5.58 -16.11 -21.51
N CYS A 983 6.36 -15.40 -22.33
CA CYS A 983 6.09 -15.20 -23.76
C CYS A 983 6.76 -16.24 -24.68
N LEU A 984 7.44 -17.25 -24.14
CA LEU A 984 8.16 -18.28 -24.93
C LEU A 984 7.26 -19.31 -25.62
N MET A 985 5.94 -19.22 -25.45
CA MET A 985 4.95 -20.10 -26.08
C MET A 985 4.03 -19.29 -27.00
N PRO A 986 4.54 -18.70 -28.10
CA PRO A 986 3.72 -17.94 -29.03
C PRO A 986 2.71 -18.86 -29.74
N MET A 987 1.50 -18.36 -29.97
CA MET A 987 0.51 -18.96 -30.86
C MET A 987 0.94 -18.78 -32.32
N ASP A 988 0.78 -19.86 -33.09
CA ASP A 988 0.94 -19.91 -34.54
C ASP A 988 2.26 -19.28 -35.04
N GLU A 989 2.30 -18.78 -36.27
CA GLU A 989 3.50 -18.20 -36.90
C GLU A 989 3.80 -16.73 -36.48
N ARG A 990 2.86 -16.05 -35.82
CA ARG A 990 3.03 -14.73 -35.16
C ARG A 990 1.96 -14.52 -34.10
N ASP A 991 2.39 -14.38 -32.86
CA ASP A 991 1.45 -14.29 -31.73
C ASP A 991 0.80 -12.90 -31.57
N GLY A 992 -0.51 -12.91 -31.31
CA GLY A 992 -1.36 -11.74 -31.05
C GLY A 992 -1.27 -11.13 -29.64
N GLY A 993 -0.09 -11.08 -29.02
CA GLY A 993 0.11 -10.42 -27.73
C GLY A 993 1.48 -10.68 -27.10
N ALA A 994 1.94 -11.93 -27.08
CA ALA A 994 3.19 -12.38 -26.49
C ALA A 994 4.42 -11.77 -27.19
N TRP A 995 4.40 -11.63 -28.52
CA TRP A 995 5.47 -10.90 -29.24
C TRP A 995 5.51 -9.43 -28.82
N HIS A 996 4.34 -8.76 -28.79
CA HIS A 996 4.18 -7.35 -28.43
C HIS A 996 4.64 -7.05 -26.99
N ALA A 997 4.36 -7.94 -26.05
CA ALA A 997 4.73 -7.80 -24.65
C ALA A 997 6.26 -7.79 -24.43
N GLN A 998 7.02 -8.49 -25.28
CA GLN A 998 8.48 -8.61 -25.13
C GLN A 998 9.23 -7.31 -25.41
N TRP A 999 8.69 -6.40 -26.22
CA TRP A 999 9.42 -5.22 -26.71
C TRP A 999 9.85 -4.29 -25.57
N MET A 1000 8.89 -3.90 -24.74
CA MET A 1000 9.14 -3.02 -23.59
C MET A 1000 9.96 -3.75 -22.52
N LEU A 1001 9.62 -5.01 -22.24
CA LEU A 1001 10.30 -5.80 -21.20
C LEU A 1001 11.79 -5.98 -21.52
N LEU A 1002 12.12 -6.33 -22.75
CA LEU A 1002 13.51 -6.53 -23.16
C LEU A 1002 14.27 -5.20 -23.22
N ARG A 1003 13.64 -4.12 -23.72
CA ARG A 1003 14.22 -2.78 -23.71
C ARG A 1003 14.61 -2.38 -22.29
N GLU A 1004 13.73 -2.58 -21.32
CA GLU A 1004 13.98 -2.17 -19.93
C GLU A 1004 15.00 -3.08 -19.23
N CYS A 1005 15.03 -4.39 -19.53
CA CYS A 1005 16.10 -5.28 -19.10
C CYS A 1005 17.48 -4.74 -19.52
N LEU A 1006 17.62 -4.34 -20.78
CA LEU A 1006 18.88 -3.81 -21.33
C LEU A 1006 19.25 -2.45 -20.71
N ARG A 1007 18.29 -1.52 -20.57
CA ARG A 1007 18.52 -0.20 -19.96
C ARG A 1007 18.99 -0.31 -18.52
N LEU A 1008 18.29 -1.10 -17.71
CA LEU A 1008 18.63 -1.30 -16.30
C LEU A 1008 19.97 -2.02 -16.14
N THR A 1009 20.25 -3.02 -16.98
CA THR A 1009 21.52 -3.75 -16.94
C THR A 1009 22.70 -2.88 -17.37
N GLY A 1010 22.57 -2.11 -18.44
CA GLY A 1010 23.61 -1.17 -18.89
C GLY A 1010 23.89 -0.08 -17.86
N GLY A 1011 22.84 0.51 -17.28
CA GLY A 1011 22.99 1.48 -16.19
C GLY A 1011 23.68 0.87 -14.97
N ALA A 1012 23.29 -0.34 -14.56
CA ALA A 1012 23.92 -1.04 -13.44
C ALA A 1012 25.38 -1.42 -13.72
N ALA A 1013 25.73 -1.81 -14.94
CA ALA A 1013 27.11 -2.12 -15.32
C ALA A 1013 27.99 -0.87 -15.29
N ALA A 1014 27.53 0.26 -15.86
CA ALA A 1014 28.23 1.54 -15.81
C ALA A 1014 28.37 2.07 -14.37
N THR A 1015 27.31 1.97 -13.57
CA THR A 1015 27.36 2.36 -12.15
C THR A 1015 28.31 1.46 -11.35
N ALA A 1016 28.38 0.16 -11.65
CA ALA A 1016 29.32 -0.76 -11.02
C ALA A 1016 30.77 -0.45 -11.39
N GLU A 1017 31.01 -0.01 -12.62
CA GLU A 1017 32.30 0.46 -13.07
C GLU A 1017 32.79 1.66 -12.23
N GLU A 1018 31.92 2.66 -12.03
CA GLU A 1018 32.20 3.83 -11.19
C GLU A 1018 32.40 3.43 -9.72
N LEU A 1019 31.53 2.58 -9.18
CA LEU A 1019 31.60 2.10 -7.81
C LEU A 1019 32.96 1.44 -7.53
N VAL A 1020 33.38 0.49 -8.37
CA VAL A 1020 34.64 -0.23 -8.14
C VAL A 1020 35.86 0.66 -8.37
N ALA A 1021 35.77 1.66 -9.27
CA ALA A 1021 36.84 2.64 -9.47
C ALA A 1021 37.08 3.54 -8.26
N THR A 1022 36.02 3.85 -7.52
CA THR A 1022 36.02 4.85 -6.45
C THR A 1022 35.87 4.25 -5.05
N LEU A 1023 35.77 2.92 -4.93
CA LEU A 1023 35.53 2.24 -3.66
C LEU A 1023 36.71 2.45 -2.69
N ARG A 1024 36.42 3.03 -1.53
CA ARG A 1024 37.40 3.22 -0.45
C ARG A 1024 37.39 2.03 0.50
N ILE A 1025 38.57 1.45 0.70
CA ILE A 1025 38.77 0.28 1.55
C ILE A 1025 39.42 0.72 2.87
N ASN A 1026 38.75 0.48 3.99
CA ASN A 1026 39.24 0.85 5.31
C ASN A 1026 39.85 -0.37 6.04
N VAL A 1027 41.13 -0.61 5.78
CA VAL A 1027 41.90 -1.71 6.38
C VAL A 1027 41.90 -1.63 7.91
N GLN A 1028 41.92 -0.42 8.49
CA GLN A 1028 41.92 -0.25 9.94
C GLN A 1028 40.58 -0.66 10.57
N ALA A 1029 39.46 -0.32 9.93
CA ALA A 1029 38.14 -0.78 10.37
C ALA A 1029 37.99 -2.30 10.26
N MET A 1030 38.49 -2.91 9.18
CA MET A 1030 38.49 -4.38 9.04
C MET A 1030 39.26 -5.06 10.18
N LEU A 1031 40.45 -4.54 10.52
CA LEU A 1031 41.24 -5.05 11.63
C LEU A 1031 40.56 -4.81 12.99
N HIS A 1032 39.91 -3.66 13.18
CA HIS A 1032 39.14 -3.37 14.38
C HIS A 1032 37.99 -4.38 14.56
N ASN A 1033 37.24 -4.67 13.50
CA ASN A 1033 36.10 -5.58 13.55
C ASN A 1033 36.53 -7.03 13.79
N VAL A 1034 37.68 -7.45 13.24
CA VAL A 1034 38.29 -8.76 13.55
C VAL A 1034 38.59 -8.86 15.05
N LYS A 1035 39.15 -7.80 15.64
CA LYS A 1035 39.46 -7.75 17.08
C LYS A 1035 38.21 -7.70 17.96
N ALA A 1036 37.08 -7.19 17.47
CA ALA A 1036 35.83 -7.10 18.25
C ALA A 1036 35.32 -8.46 18.74
N THR A 1037 35.52 -9.53 17.96
CA THR A 1037 35.25 -10.93 18.38
C THR A 1037 36.43 -11.61 19.07
N GLY A 1038 37.62 -11.01 19.06
CA GLY A 1038 38.81 -11.53 19.71
C GLY A 1038 39.14 -12.98 19.30
N PRO A 1039 39.69 -13.79 20.22
CA PRO A 1039 40.05 -15.18 19.95
C PRO A 1039 38.85 -16.10 19.62
N LEU A 1040 37.61 -15.66 19.87
CA LEU A 1040 36.42 -16.44 19.51
C LEU A 1040 36.29 -16.64 18.00
N LEU A 1041 36.83 -15.71 17.20
CA LEU A 1041 36.84 -15.81 15.74
C LEU A 1041 37.64 -17.02 15.24
N VAL A 1042 38.58 -17.54 16.04
CA VAL A 1042 39.37 -18.74 15.74
C VAL A 1042 39.06 -19.90 16.71
N SER A 1043 37.88 -19.89 17.34
CA SER A 1043 37.47 -20.94 18.26
C SER A 1043 37.52 -22.34 17.66
N GLU A 1044 37.21 -22.49 16.37
CA GLU A 1044 37.37 -23.76 15.63
C GLU A 1044 38.84 -24.23 15.59
N ARG A 1045 39.79 -23.33 15.27
CA ARG A 1045 41.23 -23.63 15.32
C ARG A 1045 41.66 -24.08 16.71
N ILE A 1046 41.21 -23.37 17.75
CA ILE A 1046 41.54 -23.69 19.15
C ILE A 1046 41.08 -25.12 19.47
N VAL A 1047 39.85 -25.50 19.11
CA VAL A 1047 39.35 -26.88 19.30
C VAL A 1047 40.23 -27.90 18.58
N ILE A 1048 40.59 -27.65 17.31
CA ILE A 1048 41.39 -28.56 16.50
C ILE A 1048 42.79 -28.77 17.11
N VAL A 1049 43.47 -27.68 17.47
CA VAL A 1049 44.84 -27.73 18.04
C VAL A 1049 44.84 -28.39 19.42
N LEU A 1050 43.85 -28.08 20.27
CA LEU A 1050 43.71 -28.72 21.58
C LEU A 1050 43.44 -30.24 21.45
N SER A 1051 42.69 -30.66 20.42
CA SER A 1051 42.31 -32.06 20.21
C SER A 1051 43.52 -32.97 20.00
N ALA A 1052 44.62 -32.44 19.47
CA ALA A 1052 45.85 -33.20 19.24
C ALA A 1052 46.50 -33.72 20.54
N ARG A 1053 46.33 -33.03 21.67
CA ARG A 1053 46.91 -33.42 22.97
C ARG A 1053 45.87 -33.83 24.02
N LEU A 1054 44.62 -33.36 23.90
CA LEU A 1054 43.55 -33.61 24.89
C LEU A 1054 42.47 -34.60 24.41
N GLY A 1055 42.42 -34.89 23.11
CA GLY A 1055 41.36 -35.69 22.48
C GLY A 1055 40.10 -34.86 22.12
N SER A 1056 39.44 -35.23 21.01
CA SER A 1056 38.39 -34.41 20.38
C SER A 1056 37.17 -34.13 21.26
N GLU A 1057 36.72 -35.11 22.04
CA GLU A 1057 35.56 -34.95 22.92
C GLU A 1057 35.85 -33.95 24.03
N ARG A 1058 37.02 -34.08 24.68
CA ARG A 1058 37.44 -33.20 25.76
C ARG A 1058 37.70 -31.77 25.29
N SER A 1059 38.35 -31.60 24.14
CA SER A 1059 38.62 -30.26 23.60
C SER A 1059 37.35 -29.48 23.28
N ARG A 1060 36.31 -30.14 22.73
CA ARG A 1060 35.01 -29.48 22.49
C ARG A 1060 34.34 -29.07 23.79
N SER A 1061 34.34 -29.95 24.79
CA SER A 1061 33.76 -29.63 26.11
C SER A 1061 34.47 -28.45 26.76
N VAL A 1062 35.80 -28.49 26.84
CA VAL A 1062 36.60 -27.44 27.50
C VAL A 1062 36.44 -26.09 26.80
N VAL A 1063 36.41 -26.06 25.47
CA VAL A 1063 36.21 -24.80 24.73
C VAL A 1063 34.78 -24.29 24.88
N ALA A 1064 33.76 -25.14 24.85
CA ALA A 1064 32.38 -24.73 25.08
C ALA A 1064 32.17 -24.14 26.49
N ASP A 1065 32.74 -24.80 27.51
CA ASP A 1065 32.71 -24.31 28.89
C ASP A 1065 33.47 -22.99 29.04
N ALA A 1066 34.60 -22.84 28.34
CA ALA A 1066 35.38 -21.61 28.33
C ALA A 1066 34.64 -20.46 27.64
N ILE A 1067 33.94 -20.70 26.53
CA ILE A 1067 33.10 -19.69 25.85
C ILE A 1067 31.96 -19.25 26.77
N SER A 1068 31.24 -20.20 27.38
CA SER A 1068 30.14 -19.89 28.31
C SER A 1068 30.61 -19.10 29.53
N THR A 1069 31.80 -19.43 30.03
CA THR A 1069 32.39 -18.75 31.18
C THR A 1069 32.88 -17.36 30.82
N ALA A 1070 33.61 -17.21 29.71
CA ALA A 1070 34.05 -15.91 29.17
C ALA A 1070 32.88 -14.94 28.95
N ALA A 1071 31.76 -15.43 28.40
CA ALA A 1071 30.56 -14.62 28.20
C ALA A 1071 29.91 -14.15 29.52
N ARG A 1072 29.93 -14.98 30.58
CA ARG A 1072 29.38 -14.63 31.90
C ARG A 1072 30.30 -13.72 32.71
N SER A 1073 31.61 -13.90 32.60
CA SER A 1073 32.60 -13.13 33.37
C SER A 1073 33.13 -11.89 32.64
N ASN A 1074 32.81 -11.72 31.35
CA ASN A 1074 33.37 -10.70 30.47
C ASN A 1074 34.92 -10.76 30.42
N GLU A 1075 35.48 -11.96 30.51
CA GLU A 1075 36.92 -12.22 30.41
C GLU A 1075 37.29 -12.76 29.02
N ASP A 1076 38.55 -12.58 28.61
CA ASP A 1076 39.08 -13.18 27.39
C ASP A 1076 39.11 -14.71 27.47
N ILE A 1077 38.68 -15.40 26.41
CA ILE A 1077 38.60 -16.87 26.38
C ILE A 1077 39.95 -17.56 26.64
N LEU A 1078 41.08 -16.96 26.24
CA LEU A 1078 42.40 -17.54 26.51
C LEU A 1078 42.75 -17.45 27.99
N THR A 1079 42.28 -16.39 28.67
CA THR A 1079 42.41 -16.26 30.13
C THR A 1079 41.63 -17.38 30.82
N VAL A 1080 40.40 -17.66 30.37
CA VAL A 1080 39.58 -18.75 30.91
C VAL A 1080 40.21 -20.12 30.64
N LEU A 1081 40.64 -20.38 29.40
CA LEU A 1081 41.31 -21.64 29.02
C LEU A 1081 42.61 -21.86 29.80
N SER A 1082 43.38 -20.82 30.09
CA SER A 1082 44.64 -20.94 30.86
C SER A 1082 44.46 -21.39 32.31
N ARG A 1083 43.23 -21.27 32.86
CA ARG A 1083 42.87 -21.71 34.21
C ARG A 1083 42.42 -23.18 34.24
N ASP A 1084 42.03 -23.75 33.10
CA ASP A 1084 41.65 -25.15 33.01
C ASP A 1084 42.86 -26.06 33.29
N ALA A 1085 42.69 -27.01 34.21
CA ALA A 1085 43.78 -27.85 34.69
C ALA A 1085 44.35 -28.77 33.59
N HIS A 1086 43.52 -29.22 32.66
CA HIS A 1086 43.93 -30.09 31.56
C HIS A 1086 44.65 -29.30 30.46
N VAL A 1087 44.14 -28.11 30.13
CA VAL A 1087 44.78 -27.21 29.16
C VAL A 1087 46.15 -26.76 29.68
N ARG A 1088 46.24 -26.33 30.95
CA ARG A 1088 47.51 -25.89 31.56
C ARG A 1088 48.56 -26.99 31.67
N ALA A 1089 48.14 -28.25 31.80
CA ALA A 1089 49.06 -29.39 31.84
C ALA A 1089 49.61 -29.76 30.45
N ALA A 1090 48.87 -29.45 29.37
CA ALA A 1090 49.20 -29.86 28.01
C ALA A 1090 49.76 -28.75 27.11
N PHE A 1091 49.53 -27.48 27.45
CA PHE A 1091 49.93 -26.32 26.64
C PHE A 1091 50.49 -25.18 27.50
N SER A 1092 51.54 -24.53 27.00
CA SER A 1092 52.08 -23.31 27.58
C SER A 1092 51.20 -22.09 27.23
N ARG A 1093 51.37 -20.99 27.98
CA ARG A 1093 50.67 -19.73 27.69
C ARG A 1093 50.98 -19.19 26.30
N ASP A 1094 52.23 -19.31 25.84
CA ASP A 1094 52.65 -18.84 24.52
C ASP A 1094 52.03 -19.70 23.40
N GLU A 1095 51.90 -21.02 23.62
CA GLU A 1095 51.18 -21.91 22.69
C GLU A 1095 49.69 -21.53 22.59
N LEU A 1096 49.05 -21.17 23.71
CA LEU A 1096 47.66 -20.70 23.74
C LEU A 1096 47.46 -19.35 23.06
N MET A 1097 48.42 -18.42 23.19
CA MET A 1097 48.37 -17.14 22.48
C MET A 1097 48.61 -17.31 20.98
N ALA A 1098 49.53 -18.18 20.57
CA ALA A 1098 49.82 -18.43 19.16
C ALA A 1098 48.62 -19.04 18.41
N MET A 1099 47.88 -19.97 19.04
CA MET A 1099 46.68 -20.57 18.41
C MET A 1099 45.50 -19.59 18.27
N ALA A 1100 45.55 -18.45 18.96
CA ALA A 1100 44.54 -17.41 18.91
C ALA A 1100 44.76 -16.37 17.79
N ASP A 1101 45.89 -16.42 17.09
CA ASP A 1101 46.18 -15.47 16.00
C ASP A 1101 45.28 -15.74 14.78
N PRO A 1102 44.42 -14.80 14.36
CA PRO A 1102 43.58 -14.95 13.17
C PRO A 1102 44.37 -15.04 11.85
N CYS A 1103 45.62 -14.53 11.80
CA CYS A 1103 46.44 -14.58 10.58
C CYS A 1103 46.84 -16.00 10.17
N ASP A 1104 46.93 -16.91 11.15
CA ASP A 1104 47.29 -18.30 10.93
C ASP A 1104 46.08 -19.19 10.63
N TYR A 1105 44.86 -18.63 10.56
CA TYR A 1105 43.63 -19.37 10.31
C TYR A 1105 42.87 -18.85 9.08
N LEU A 1106 43.62 -18.45 8.06
CA LEU A 1106 43.07 -17.93 6.80
C LEU A 1106 42.70 -19.02 5.79
N GLY A 1107 43.14 -20.27 6.00
CA GLY A 1107 42.98 -21.34 5.01
C GLY A 1107 43.54 -20.90 3.64
N ILE A 1108 42.77 -21.10 2.57
CA ILE A 1108 43.15 -20.63 1.23
C ILE A 1108 43.01 -19.11 1.04
N ALA A 1109 42.36 -18.38 1.97
CA ALA A 1109 42.22 -16.92 1.84
C ALA A 1109 43.56 -16.19 1.88
N GLY A 1110 44.58 -16.80 2.50
CA GLY A 1110 45.93 -16.26 2.64
C GLY A 1110 46.87 -16.55 1.47
N THR A 1111 46.41 -17.23 0.41
CA THR A 1111 47.20 -17.43 -0.82
C THR A 1111 47.13 -16.20 -1.73
N ASP A 1112 48.07 -16.06 -2.64
CA ASP A 1112 48.03 -14.99 -3.64
C ASP A 1112 46.90 -15.22 -4.64
N TRP A 1113 46.05 -14.21 -4.83
CA TRP A 1113 44.98 -14.22 -5.81
C TRP A 1113 45.51 -13.63 -7.13
N PRO A 1114 45.58 -14.41 -8.21
CA PRO A 1114 46.24 -13.98 -9.44
C PRO A 1114 45.52 -12.78 -10.07
N ALA A 1115 46.30 -11.78 -10.48
CA ALA A 1115 45.83 -10.78 -11.44
C ALA A 1115 45.77 -11.47 -12.81
N ASP A 1116 44.58 -11.62 -13.37
CA ASP A 1116 44.40 -12.33 -14.64
C ASP A 1116 45.04 -11.51 -15.79
N ASP A 1117 45.92 -12.15 -16.57
CA ASP A 1117 46.74 -11.55 -17.66
C ASP A 1117 45.96 -11.35 -18.98
N ARG A 1118 44.62 -11.33 -18.93
CA ARG A 1118 43.77 -11.15 -20.13
C ARG A 1118 43.67 -9.69 -20.59
N SER A 1119 44.49 -8.79 -20.05
CA SER A 1119 44.45 -7.33 -20.27
C SER A 1119 45.28 -6.84 -21.48
N ALA A 1120 45.92 -7.73 -22.25
CA ALA A 1120 46.89 -7.34 -23.27
C ALA A 1120 46.34 -6.69 -24.57
N SER A 1121 45.08 -6.25 -24.64
CA SER A 1121 44.56 -5.64 -25.89
C SER A 1121 43.51 -4.53 -25.72
N VAL A 1122 43.69 -3.61 -24.78
CA VAL A 1122 42.94 -2.34 -24.78
C VAL A 1122 43.93 -1.19 -25.00
N PRO A 1123 43.88 -0.45 -26.13
CA PRO A 1123 44.70 0.73 -26.31
C PRO A 1123 44.20 1.81 -25.35
N VAL A 1124 45.01 2.14 -24.35
CA VAL A 1124 44.80 3.32 -23.51
C VAL A 1124 45.08 4.54 -24.40
N GLY A 1125 44.02 5.22 -24.83
CA GLY A 1125 44.14 6.56 -25.41
C GLY A 1125 44.63 7.51 -24.33
N SER A 1126 45.85 8.03 -24.50
CA SER A 1126 46.35 9.20 -23.79
C SER A 1126 45.66 10.46 -24.31
N GLU A 1127 45.19 11.31 -23.39
CA GLU A 1127 44.79 12.73 -23.51
C GLU A 1127 44.17 13.25 -24.82
#